data_AF-A0A563EEJ6-F1
#
_entry.id   AF-A0A563EEJ6-F1
#
_cell.length_a   1.000
_cell.length_b   1.000
_cell.length_c   1.000
_cell.angle_alpha   90.00
_cell.angle_beta   90.00
_cell.angle_gamma   90.00
#
_symmetry.space_group_name_H-M   'P 1'
#
loop_
_entity.id
_entity.type
_entity.pdbx_description
1 polymer ?
#
loop_
_entity_poly.entity_id
_entity_poly.type
_entity_poly.pdbx_seq_one_letter_code
_entity_poly.pdbx_strand_id
1 'polypeptide(L)'
;MTSELRVPSLDLPSSNLSSELSTEYPGLFIEVDDAQVTTEGRVEQARSPSVVALPAMESEFAGQYRTTFADLPNLADPGVVAKLGELSAMAVGGRLENYTGIVLGNPAVKDALGQIDQNLPGLNDPDARARVRSLVSDAVLATSLVPSREQDFRDNSKLSFGSVRDRKTVQPLSVDKLQQVLSDIAVNVMAGRDPFDVAGSTVQGIDYRPDLPLPQKMALLGLTNLTADARGALQNDELFQTLLRNPTALTDSLFGATGHDEQRFMSTCVAAATNTEVRGKVPTVAGLLMVGNGVIERVEQQLDTTPIELLGKKDRPFGRTIREMAQKRVDDAKTVFQQIKTKAKALAEADVSTPAVREQWAELSTQWGRTMQKLAAVTTLNPADGHPLPVLTKKVLPGAWKLSVPAALPLAFDRPLRRTTVIRQIPFRDAVSQHLAPNPREESKDELWDEPEVPLTRNLQNEDELTDFWTQVQSGTGIRLTTLRHQWLLKAAEVGGKPMFVLSDPTKSYFDYLSPDDFVKWAKNTKPDTGRSVFDNLAIMVPSKPTLPSIDIDIDIDNTVEQTLMVDGAEQDVGRRHDRTSPTDSAGLRSMFNAGGSHPAPPMSRSGSNLSSVLDSDDSAVGSDSDLGRPEWVAPDSGTNPAEDPFLRDEAAGLSYKLRSVDAAEGQVVYYRDIFKQEAEERLDTVRSSVSPMANAVDAVLTSDTAQADKLKNLIVIEKTRRQMAATADTRSPVWDDLTARLDQELQMSEAMAHVALPEWYRTSDELTDKVLDELDRLDAAHIATEDAQLLLAAATELRDTRKLTVSQEVASLRDQLRPEEFAWLAAKAMITVPPEVANPATTRHEAQHQAVLMLQNKDVVSKLLNAGVRVVILPKITPLTALPEFSHLAGTNTSDGRRWDDQKAAMTGRTVAVHEDHISQLPHEIAHAIHEHGLNETHQIDVGTHFSQRLNQPDAPWPGNYAKTDKYESFAQLSATYVGANTGHVTNNSTLWAKKKWPEMLPLLKDVYGTNPRAIHNHKQPADITPFNAATGQNTPSKSSRHAPAKISLPTPPTSTSTTIAAVATMRSASTNNDDSDKQATTTTPSQPTNAISTAVRASTMSTGTRGGAHR
;
A
#
# COMPACT_ATOMS: atom_id res chain seq x y z
N MET A 1 -21.94 39.12 70.16
CA MET A 1 -21.88 40.23 69.17
C MET A 1 -21.80 39.55 67.81
N THR A 2 -22.89 39.36 67.05
CA THR A 2 -23.69 40.37 66.28
C THR A 2 -22.82 41.07 65.23
N SER A 3 -23.19 41.19 63.94
CA SER A 3 -24.50 41.10 63.27
C SER A 3 -24.33 40.70 61.78
N GLU A 4 -25.20 39.85 61.22
CA GLU A 4 -26.27 40.17 60.22
C GLU A 4 -25.85 40.88 58.91
N LEU A 5 -26.31 40.33 57.77
CA LEU A 5 -27.20 41.06 56.84
C LEU A 5 -27.96 40.10 55.89
N ARG A 6 -29.13 40.54 55.41
CA ARG A 6 -30.17 39.71 54.77
C ARG A 6 -30.25 39.85 53.25
N VAL A 7 -30.85 38.83 52.64
CA VAL A 7 -31.43 38.76 51.28
C VAL A 7 -32.64 39.71 51.13
N PRO A 8 -32.93 40.18 49.89
CA PRO A 8 -34.31 40.29 49.43
C PRO A 8 -34.57 39.45 48.16
N SER A 9 -35.74 38.80 48.13
CA SER A 9 -36.30 38.11 46.98
C SER A 9 -36.98 39.08 46.00
N LEU A 10 -37.19 38.66 44.75
CA LEU A 10 -38.15 39.31 43.86
C LEU A 10 -38.77 38.29 42.90
N ASP A 11 -40.10 38.33 42.80
CA ASP A 11 -40.94 37.33 42.14
C ASP A 11 -41.07 37.53 40.61
N LEU A 12 -41.50 36.45 39.95
CA LEU A 12 -41.94 36.42 38.55
C LEU A 12 -43.22 37.23 38.34
N PRO A 13 -43.52 37.58 37.08
CA PRO A 13 -44.84 37.24 36.58
C PRO A 13 -44.80 36.51 35.22
N SER A 14 -45.67 35.51 35.11
CA SER A 14 -46.00 34.82 33.86
C SER A 14 -47.10 35.55 33.09
N SER A 15 -47.04 35.54 31.75
CA SER A 15 -48.25 35.71 30.93
C SER A 15 -48.07 35.10 29.53
N ASN A 16 -49.14 34.46 29.06
CA ASN A 16 -49.29 33.98 27.68
C ASN A 16 -49.33 35.14 26.69
N LEU A 17 -49.04 34.87 25.41
CA LEU A 17 -49.99 35.14 24.34
C LEU A 17 -49.59 34.41 23.04
N SER A 18 -50.60 33.81 22.40
CA SER A 18 -50.52 33.17 21.09
C SER A 18 -51.09 34.11 20.03
N SER A 19 -50.81 33.80 18.75
CA SER A 19 -51.49 34.29 17.54
C SER A 19 -51.64 35.80 17.32
N GLU A 20 -51.01 36.32 16.25
CA GLU A 20 -51.72 36.94 15.11
C GLU A 20 -50.73 37.46 14.06
N LEU A 21 -50.85 36.96 12.82
CA LEU A 21 -50.94 37.72 11.55
C LEU A 21 -50.50 36.87 10.34
N SER A 22 -51.38 36.83 9.35
CA SER A 22 -51.23 36.22 8.03
C SER A 22 -51.77 37.19 6.98
N THR A 23 -51.66 36.85 5.69
CA THR A 23 -52.06 37.61 4.49
C THR A 23 -51.13 38.77 4.12
N GLU A 24 -50.86 39.09 2.86
CA GLU A 24 -51.51 38.75 1.56
C GLU A 24 -50.45 38.23 0.52
N TYR A 25 -50.71 37.73 -0.71
CA TYR A 25 -51.86 37.75 -1.65
C TYR A 25 -51.80 36.51 -2.63
N PRO A 26 -52.61 36.34 -3.71
CA PRO A 26 -53.07 35.03 -4.22
C PRO A 26 -52.35 34.57 -5.52
N GLY A 27 -52.62 33.42 -6.15
CA GLY A 27 -53.51 32.28 -5.87
C GLY A 27 -54.00 31.64 -7.18
N LEU A 28 -54.11 30.30 -7.23
CA LEU A 28 -54.89 29.58 -8.24
C LEU A 28 -55.19 28.15 -7.74
N PHE A 29 -56.43 27.88 -7.34
CA PHE A 29 -56.91 26.52 -7.11
C PHE A 29 -57.52 25.97 -8.41
N ILE A 30 -57.10 24.77 -8.80
CA ILE A 30 -57.94 23.87 -9.60
C ILE A 30 -58.24 22.68 -8.69
N GLU A 31 -59.52 22.51 -8.42
CA GLU A 31 -60.11 21.41 -7.68
C GLU A 31 -60.19 20.18 -8.60
N VAL A 32 -59.72 19.02 -8.15
CA VAL A 32 -59.90 17.73 -8.84
C VAL A 32 -60.25 16.68 -7.79
N ASP A 33 -61.33 15.94 -8.05
CA ASP A 33 -61.99 15.02 -7.13
C ASP A 33 -61.13 13.87 -6.60
N ASP A 34 -61.47 13.44 -5.38
CA ASP A 34 -61.09 12.13 -4.83
C ASP A 34 -61.65 10.99 -5.69
N ALA A 35 -60.77 10.26 -6.36
CA ALA A 35 -61.08 8.96 -6.96
C ALA A 35 -60.06 7.92 -6.50
N GLN A 36 -60.55 6.84 -5.88
CA GLN A 36 -59.72 5.77 -5.35
C GLN A 36 -58.88 5.09 -6.44
N VAL A 37 -57.56 5.10 -6.28
CA VAL A 37 -56.66 4.16 -6.97
C VAL A 37 -55.80 3.47 -5.92
N THR A 38 -56.12 2.20 -5.68
CA THR A 38 -55.25 1.29 -4.92
C THR A 38 -54.07 0.87 -5.79
N THR A 39 -52.91 1.50 -5.58
CA THR A 39 -51.63 1.01 -6.10
C THR A 39 -50.73 0.58 -4.96
N GLU A 40 -50.65 -0.74 -4.75
CA GLU A 40 -49.61 -1.35 -3.94
C GLU A 40 -48.25 -1.12 -4.63
N GLY A 41 -47.48 -0.19 -4.07
CA GLY A 41 -46.18 0.24 -4.59
C GLY A 41 -45.35 0.89 -3.51
N ARG A 42 -45.46 0.38 -2.27
CA ARG A 42 -44.81 0.95 -1.11
C ARG A 42 -43.32 0.64 -1.15
N VAL A 43 -42.53 1.60 -1.66
CA VAL A 43 -41.09 1.65 -1.38
C VAL A 43 -40.94 1.64 0.15
N GLU A 44 -40.30 0.60 0.69
CA GLU A 44 -39.92 0.59 2.09
C GLU A 44 -38.91 1.72 2.32
N GLN A 45 -39.38 2.83 2.92
CA GLN A 45 -38.50 3.69 3.69
C GLN A 45 -37.85 2.80 4.75
N ALA A 46 -36.57 2.50 4.55
CA ALA A 46 -35.79 1.65 5.43
C ALA A 46 -35.93 2.16 6.88
N ARG A 47 -36.63 1.38 7.71
CA ARG A 47 -36.61 1.59 9.16
C ARG A 47 -35.15 1.59 9.59
N SER A 48 -34.76 2.57 10.41
CA SER A 48 -33.40 2.62 10.97
C SER A 48 -33.04 1.23 11.52
N PRO A 49 -31.91 0.63 11.09
CA PRO A 49 -31.59 -0.75 11.46
C PRO A 49 -31.57 -0.87 12.98
N SER A 50 -32.13 -1.96 13.51
CA SER A 50 -32.17 -2.22 14.95
C SER A 50 -30.78 -2.13 15.54
N VAL A 51 -30.52 -1.03 16.26
CA VAL A 51 -29.29 -0.87 17.03
C VAL A 51 -29.31 -1.96 18.09
N VAL A 52 -28.37 -2.90 18.01
CA VAL A 52 -28.16 -3.88 19.08
C VAL A 52 -27.93 -3.09 20.36
N ALA A 53 -28.76 -3.31 21.37
CA ALA A 53 -28.68 -2.55 22.61
C ALA A 53 -27.29 -2.74 23.22
N LEU A 54 -26.59 -1.65 23.53
CA LEU A 54 -25.22 -1.64 24.07
C LEU A 54 -24.99 -2.71 25.17
N PRO A 55 -25.91 -2.92 26.15
CA PRO A 55 -25.74 -3.94 27.18
C PRO A 55 -25.59 -5.39 26.66
N ALA A 56 -26.11 -5.72 25.48
CA ALA A 56 -25.98 -7.05 24.90
C ALA A 56 -24.55 -7.30 24.41
N MET A 57 -23.95 -6.34 23.69
CA MET A 57 -22.56 -6.43 23.21
C MET A 57 -21.56 -6.36 24.37
N GLU A 58 -21.82 -5.51 25.38
CA GLU A 58 -21.04 -5.46 26.62
C GLU A 58 -21.06 -6.82 27.35
N SER A 59 -22.22 -7.45 27.46
CA SER A 59 -22.37 -8.77 28.08
C SER A 59 -21.72 -9.89 27.26
N GLU A 60 -21.76 -9.80 25.93
CA GLU A 60 -21.12 -10.76 25.02
C GLU A 60 -19.59 -10.69 25.17
N PHE A 61 -19.01 -9.49 25.04
CA PHE A 61 -17.58 -9.26 25.25
C PHE A 61 -17.15 -9.67 26.66
N ALA A 62 -17.88 -9.27 27.71
CA ALA A 62 -17.56 -9.66 29.08
C ALA A 62 -17.70 -11.18 29.31
N GLY A 63 -18.49 -11.88 28.50
CA GLY A 63 -18.51 -13.35 28.44
C GLY A 63 -17.23 -13.89 27.82
N GLN A 64 -16.95 -13.53 26.57
CA GLN A 64 -15.79 -14.04 25.82
C GLN A 64 -14.45 -13.68 26.47
N TYR A 65 -14.29 -12.46 26.99
CA TYR A 65 -13.12 -12.02 27.74
C TYR A 65 -12.90 -12.91 28.98
N ARG A 66 -13.94 -13.17 29.78
CA ARG A 66 -13.80 -14.05 30.96
C ARG A 66 -13.44 -15.49 30.57
N THR A 67 -13.92 -15.99 29.43
CA THR A 67 -13.52 -17.32 28.92
C THR A 67 -12.05 -17.32 28.48
N THR A 68 -11.62 -16.35 27.67
CA THR A 68 -10.23 -16.30 27.16
C THR A 68 -9.21 -16.02 28.26
N PHE A 69 -9.55 -15.20 29.26
CA PHE A 69 -8.65 -14.85 30.36
C PHE A 69 -8.79 -15.75 31.61
N ALA A 70 -9.65 -16.79 31.58
CA ALA A 70 -9.80 -17.73 32.70
C ALA A 70 -8.48 -18.45 33.03
N ASP A 71 -7.74 -18.84 31.99
CA ASP A 71 -6.45 -19.53 32.08
C ASP A 71 -5.24 -18.56 32.02
N LEU A 72 -5.48 -17.25 32.10
CA LEU A 72 -4.47 -16.19 32.06
C LEU A 72 -4.51 -15.33 33.36
N PRO A 73 -4.18 -15.92 34.52
CA PRO A 73 -4.37 -15.29 35.83
C PRO A 73 -3.43 -14.10 36.09
N ASN A 74 -2.32 -13.97 35.36
CA ASN A 74 -1.41 -12.83 35.47
C ASN A 74 -1.85 -11.65 34.59
N LEU A 75 -2.69 -11.87 33.58
CA LEU A 75 -3.25 -10.84 32.70
C LEU A 75 -4.71 -10.45 33.00
N ALA A 76 -5.50 -11.32 33.63
CA ALA A 76 -6.91 -11.08 33.90
C ALA A 76 -7.16 -9.76 34.67
N ASP A 77 -7.97 -8.87 34.08
CA ASP A 77 -8.31 -7.56 34.65
C ASP A 77 -9.74 -7.58 35.25
N PRO A 78 -9.91 -7.55 36.59
CA PRO A 78 -11.23 -7.48 37.21
C PRO A 78 -11.96 -6.16 36.92
N GLY A 79 -11.24 -5.10 36.49
CA GLY A 79 -11.79 -3.79 36.14
C GLY A 79 -12.43 -3.72 34.75
N VAL A 80 -12.35 -4.77 33.93
CA VAL A 80 -12.82 -4.74 32.53
C VAL A 80 -14.29 -4.31 32.38
N VAL A 81 -15.16 -4.68 33.33
CA VAL A 81 -16.59 -4.31 33.31
C VAL A 81 -16.81 -2.80 33.53
N ALA A 82 -15.98 -2.15 34.36
CA ALA A 82 -16.05 -0.70 34.54
C ALA A 82 -15.59 0.03 33.25
N LYS A 83 -14.53 -0.49 32.61
CA LYS A 83 -13.99 0.04 31.36
C LYS A 83 -14.98 -0.05 30.20
N LEU A 84 -15.85 -1.07 30.15
CA LEU A 84 -16.96 -1.15 29.18
C LEU A 84 -17.92 0.05 29.31
N GLY A 85 -18.26 0.44 30.54
CA GLY A 85 -19.10 1.63 30.79
C GLY A 85 -18.44 2.93 30.32
N GLU A 86 -17.13 3.10 30.55
CA GLU A 86 -16.37 4.24 30.02
C GLU A 86 -16.33 4.24 28.47
N LEU A 87 -16.14 3.07 27.85
CA LEU A 87 -16.08 2.90 26.40
C LEU A 87 -17.42 3.25 25.72
N SER A 88 -18.54 2.77 26.30
CA SER A 88 -19.89 3.15 25.88
C SER A 88 -20.19 4.64 26.10
N ALA A 89 -19.64 5.24 27.15
CA ALA A 89 -19.74 6.69 27.37
C ALA A 89 -18.95 7.50 26.32
N MET A 90 -17.81 7.02 25.83
CA MET A 90 -17.11 7.62 24.69
C MET A 90 -17.98 7.56 23.41
N ALA A 91 -18.71 6.46 23.20
CA ALA A 91 -19.60 6.24 22.06
C ALA A 91 -20.95 6.98 22.12
N VAL A 92 -21.16 7.94 23.04
CA VAL A 92 -22.42 8.70 23.16
C VAL A 92 -22.81 9.38 21.83
N GLY A 93 -24.00 9.01 21.34
CA GLY A 93 -24.53 9.42 20.03
C GLY A 93 -24.16 8.47 18.88
N GLY A 94 -23.58 7.30 19.17
CA GLY A 94 -23.21 6.28 18.19
C GLY A 94 -23.34 4.86 18.75
N ARG A 95 -22.34 4.00 18.50
CA ARG A 95 -22.33 2.58 18.91
C ARG A 95 -20.90 2.06 19.14
N LEU A 96 -20.78 0.94 19.83
CA LEU A 96 -19.58 0.10 19.75
C LEU A 96 -19.69 -0.80 18.51
N GLU A 97 -18.65 -0.86 17.69
CA GLU A 97 -18.52 -1.84 16.61
C GLU A 97 -17.81 -3.08 17.14
N ASN A 98 -18.36 -4.28 16.87
CA ASN A 98 -17.91 -5.53 17.44
C ASN A 98 -16.83 -6.19 16.56
N TYR A 99 -15.63 -6.33 17.12
CA TYR A 99 -14.49 -7.05 16.58
C TYR A 99 -14.05 -8.17 17.55
N THR A 100 -14.85 -8.49 18.58
CA THR A 100 -14.49 -9.45 19.63
C THR A 100 -14.18 -10.83 19.07
N GLY A 101 -15.00 -11.32 18.13
CA GLY A 101 -14.82 -12.63 17.51
C GLY A 101 -13.50 -12.75 16.73
N ILE A 102 -13.11 -11.71 15.98
CA ILE A 102 -11.84 -11.71 15.22
C ILE A 102 -10.64 -11.48 16.15
N VAL A 103 -10.74 -10.66 17.19
CA VAL A 103 -9.64 -10.41 18.14
C VAL A 103 -9.41 -11.59 19.08
N LEU A 104 -10.44 -12.00 19.83
CA LEU A 104 -10.35 -13.11 20.79
C LEU A 104 -10.39 -14.48 20.10
N GLY A 105 -10.72 -14.55 18.81
CA GLY A 105 -10.62 -15.76 17.99
C GLY A 105 -9.21 -16.01 17.43
N ASN A 106 -8.47 -14.93 17.09
CA ASN A 106 -7.17 -14.99 16.41
C ASN A 106 -6.13 -15.85 17.20
N PRO A 107 -5.57 -16.91 16.59
CA PRO A 107 -4.58 -17.77 17.25
C PRO A 107 -3.31 -17.03 17.70
N ALA A 108 -2.74 -16.17 16.87
CA ALA A 108 -1.52 -15.44 17.19
C ALA A 108 -1.72 -14.43 18.33
N VAL A 109 -2.92 -13.86 18.46
CA VAL A 109 -3.30 -13.04 19.64
C VAL A 109 -3.35 -13.91 20.90
N LYS A 110 -3.97 -15.11 20.85
CA LYS A 110 -4.00 -16.06 21.98
C LYS A 110 -2.61 -16.51 22.38
N ASP A 111 -1.77 -16.89 21.42
CA ASP A 111 -0.41 -17.37 21.66
C ASP A 111 0.45 -16.28 22.31
N ALA A 112 0.36 -15.04 21.82
CA ALA A 112 1.04 -13.90 22.42
C ALA A 112 0.54 -13.61 23.85
N LEU A 113 -0.78 -13.63 24.09
CA LEU A 113 -1.35 -13.47 25.44
C LEU A 113 -0.86 -14.56 26.41
N GLY A 114 -0.82 -15.82 25.97
CA GLY A 114 -0.30 -16.94 26.75
C GLY A 114 1.19 -16.80 27.09
N GLN A 115 2.01 -16.36 26.12
CA GLN A 115 3.43 -16.09 26.35
C GLN A 115 3.65 -14.92 27.32
N ILE A 116 2.88 -13.84 27.21
CA ILE A 116 2.97 -12.72 28.15
C ILE A 116 2.57 -13.19 29.55
N ASP A 117 1.43 -13.88 29.72
CA ASP A 117 0.96 -14.32 31.04
C ASP A 117 1.98 -15.17 31.79
N GLN A 118 2.54 -16.19 31.10
CA GLN A 118 3.53 -17.11 31.67
C GLN A 118 4.82 -16.42 32.12
N ASN A 119 5.25 -15.38 31.39
CA ASN A 119 6.52 -14.71 31.63
C ASN A 119 6.39 -13.42 32.45
N LEU A 120 5.18 -12.85 32.59
CA LEU A 120 4.95 -11.59 33.32
C LEU A 120 5.45 -11.61 34.78
N PRO A 121 5.34 -12.72 35.55
CA PRO A 121 5.96 -12.82 36.88
C PRO A 121 7.49 -12.66 36.89
N GLY A 122 8.16 -12.89 35.75
CA GLY A 122 9.60 -12.79 35.59
C GLY A 122 10.15 -11.37 35.43
N LEU A 123 9.30 -10.36 35.18
CA LEU A 123 9.73 -8.96 35.28
C LEU A 123 9.99 -8.62 36.75
N ASN A 124 11.14 -8.04 37.06
CA ASN A 124 11.51 -7.70 38.45
C ASN A 124 10.62 -6.59 39.04
N ASP A 125 10.35 -5.53 38.28
CA ASP A 125 9.58 -4.36 38.72
C ASP A 125 8.06 -4.67 38.84
N PRO A 126 7.45 -4.54 40.02
CA PRO A 126 5.99 -4.66 40.19
C PRO A 126 5.20 -3.65 39.36
N ASP A 127 5.71 -2.44 39.18
CA ASP A 127 5.00 -1.39 38.45
C ASP A 127 5.02 -1.67 36.94
N ALA A 128 6.14 -2.14 36.39
CA ALA A 128 6.22 -2.69 35.04
C ALA A 128 5.18 -3.80 34.81
N ARG A 129 5.06 -4.77 35.74
CA ARG A 129 4.04 -5.83 35.65
C ARG A 129 2.63 -5.26 35.60
N ALA A 130 2.34 -4.24 36.41
CA ALA A 130 1.04 -3.56 36.42
C ALA A 130 0.78 -2.75 35.13
N ARG A 131 1.78 -2.03 34.61
CA ARG A 131 1.72 -1.30 33.33
C ARG A 131 1.44 -2.25 32.17
N VAL A 132 2.20 -3.34 32.05
CA VAL A 132 2.03 -4.35 30.99
C VAL A 132 0.65 -5.02 31.08
N ARG A 133 0.21 -5.46 32.27
CA ARG A 133 -1.14 -6.03 32.46
C ARG A 133 -2.24 -5.09 31.98
N SER A 134 -2.22 -3.83 32.43
CA SER A 134 -3.25 -2.87 32.02
C SER A 134 -3.18 -2.60 30.53
N LEU A 135 -2.01 -2.32 29.97
CA LEU A 135 -1.86 -2.05 28.54
C LEU A 135 -2.37 -3.20 27.68
N VAL A 136 -2.04 -4.44 28.02
CA VAL A 136 -2.51 -5.64 27.28
C VAL A 136 -4.03 -5.77 27.37
N SER A 137 -4.62 -5.64 28.55
CA SER A 137 -6.09 -5.70 28.72
C SER A 137 -6.81 -4.58 27.96
N ASP A 138 -6.28 -3.35 28.07
CA ASP A 138 -6.84 -2.15 27.43
C ASP A 138 -6.66 -2.19 25.90
N ALA A 139 -5.57 -2.75 25.38
CA ALA A 139 -5.33 -2.96 23.96
C ALA A 139 -6.29 -4.00 23.36
N VAL A 140 -6.49 -5.13 24.04
CA VAL A 140 -7.47 -6.16 23.64
C VAL A 140 -8.89 -5.60 23.64
N LEU A 141 -9.27 -4.86 24.69
CA LEU A 141 -10.58 -4.18 24.79
C LEU A 141 -10.79 -3.19 23.63
N ALA A 142 -9.84 -2.26 23.43
CA ALA A 142 -9.95 -1.19 22.44
C ALA A 142 -9.96 -1.69 20.98
N THR A 143 -9.35 -2.85 20.73
CA THR A 143 -9.36 -3.48 19.40
C THR A 143 -10.63 -4.30 19.20
N SER A 144 -11.17 -4.91 20.26
CA SER A 144 -12.38 -5.76 20.19
C SER A 144 -13.68 -4.96 20.13
N LEU A 145 -13.72 -3.77 20.73
CA LEU A 145 -14.90 -2.92 20.78
C LEU A 145 -14.49 -1.50 20.38
N VAL A 146 -14.81 -1.10 19.15
CA VAL A 146 -14.38 0.19 18.60
C VAL A 146 -15.50 1.23 18.78
N PRO A 147 -15.29 2.30 19.57
CA PRO A 147 -16.25 3.40 19.65
C PRO A 147 -16.42 4.07 18.28
N SER A 148 -17.66 4.11 17.81
CA SER A 148 -18.04 4.74 16.55
C SER A 148 -19.14 5.78 16.77
N ARG A 149 -19.10 6.85 15.97
CA ARG A 149 -20.15 7.86 15.85
C ARG A 149 -20.45 8.03 14.37
N GLU A 150 -21.73 8.05 14.03
CA GLU A 150 -22.20 8.31 12.67
C GLU A 150 -23.10 9.54 12.68
N GLN A 151 -22.98 10.37 11.66
CA GLN A 151 -23.83 11.55 11.48
C GLN A 151 -24.37 11.57 10.04
N ASP A 152 -25.69 11.69 9.92
CA ASP A 152 -26.34 11.91 8.63
C ASP A 152 -26.11 13.37 8.19
N PHE A 153 -25.54 13.53 7.01
CA PHE A 153 -25.36 14.79 6.28
C PHE A 153 -26.22 14.77 5.02
N ARG A 154 -26.59 15.94 4.51
CA ARG A 154 -27.32 16.06 3.24
C ARG A 154 -26.40 15.74 2.05
N ASP A 155 -26.82 14.83 1.18
CA ASP A 155 -26.08 14.51 -0.04
C ASP A 155 -26.19 15.65 -1.06
N ASN A 156 -25.08 16.34 -1.28
CA ASN A 156 -24.97 17.37 -2.31
C ASN A 156 -24.40 16.83 -3.64
N SER A 157 -24.02 15.54 -3.71
CA SER A 157 -23.31 14.96 -4.86
C SER A 157 -24.20 14.68 -6.08
N LYS A 158 -25.49 14.41 -5.86
CA LYS A 158 -26.44 13.88 -6.87
C LYS A 158 -27.63 14.77 -7.19
N LEU A 159 -27.72 15.99 -6.63
CA LEU A 159 -28.93 16.83 -6.60
C LEU A 159 -30.16 16.19 -5.91
N SER A 160 -30.07 14.93 -5.47
CA SER A 160 -31.08 14.22 -4.68
C SER A 160 -31.03 14.64 -3.22
N PHE A 161 -32.19 14.90 -2.60
CA PHE A 161 -32.33 15.31 -1.20
C PHE A 161 -32.10 14.17 -0.18
N GLY A 162 -31.28 13.18 -0.50
CA GLY A 162 -30.95 12.06 0.40
C GLY A 162 -30.00 12.45 1.52
N SER A 163 -29.90 11.61 2.55
CA SER A 163 -28.82 11.67 3.54
C SER A 163 -27.70 10.68 3.22
N VAL A 164 -26.49 11.04 3.63
CA VAL A 164 -25.26 10.24 3.55
C VAL A 164 -24.58 10.26 4.91
N ARG A 165 -23.90 9.17 5.29
CA ARG A 165 -23.27 9.05 6.60
C ARG A 165 -21.80 9.43 6.57
N ASP A 166 -21.42 10.35 7.46
CA ASP A 166 -20.04 10.45 7.92
C ASP A 166 -19.83 9.47 9.08
N ARG A 167 -18.69 8.78 9.10
CA ARG A 167 -18.32 7.77 10.10
C ARG A 167 -17.01 8.15 10.77
N LYS A 168 -17.05 8.25 12.09
CA LYS A 168 -15.89 8.54 12.94
C LYS A 168 -15.72 7.37 13.89
N THR A 169 -14.52 6.81 13.96
CA THR A 169 -14.17 5.67 14.81
C THR A 169 -12.93 5.98 15.63
N VAL A 170 -12.91 5.57 16.89
CA VAL A 170 -11.71 5.61 17.74
C VAL A 170 -11.11 4.22 17.79
N GLN A 171 -10.28 3.90 16.81
CA GLN A 171 -9.61 2.61 16.66
C GLN A 171 -8.10 2.83 16.86
N PRO A 172 -7.58 2.82 18.11
CA PRO A 172 -6.16 3.08 18.36
C PRO A 172 -5.25 1.96 17.86
N LEU A 173 -5.79 0.74 17.69
CA LEU A 173 -5.13 -0.43 17.16
C LEU A 173 -6.05 -1.14 16.18
N SER A 174 -5.52 -1.62 15.05
CA SER A 174 -6.15 -2.67 14.25
C SER A 174 -5.81 -4.05 14.84
N VAL A 175 -6.47 -5.12 14.39
CA VAL A 175 -6.18 -6.49 14.85
C VAL A 175 -4.74 -6.88 14.50
N ASP A 176 -4.29 -6.56 13.28
CA ASP A 176 -2.90 -6.80 12.85
C ASP A 176 -1.91 -6.05 13.76
N LYS A 177 -2.21 -4.79 14.13
CA LYS A 177 -1.33 -3.97 14.96
C LYS A 177 -1.32 -4.44 16.41
N LEU A 178 -2.48 -4.86 16.94
CA LEU A 178 -2.58 -5.53 18.24
C LEU A 178 -1.67 -6.76 18.27
N GLN A 179 -1.70 -7.60 17.23
CA GLN A 179 -0.84 -8.77 17.14
C GLN A 179 0.65 -8.38 17.19
N GLN A 180 1.10 -7.39 16.40
CA GLN A 180 2.49 -6.90 16.45
C GLN A 180 2.89 -6.38 17.84
N VAL A 181 2.03 -5.59 18.49
CA VAL A 181 2.27 -5.05 19.84
C VAL A 181 2.35 -6.17 20.88
N LEU A 182 1.42 -7.13 20.86
CA LEU A 182 1.43 -8.25 21.80
C LEU A 182 2.64 -9.17 21.58
N SER A 183 3.03 -9.45 20.33
CA SER A 183 4.23 -10.27 20.05
C SER A 183 5.53 -9.59 20.49
N ASP A 184 5.67 -8.27 20.32
CA ASP A 184 6.82 -7.51 20.83
C ASP A 184 6.86 -7.49 22.37
N ILE A 185 5.71 -7.29 23.03
CA ILE A 185 5.62 -7.39 24.49
C ILE A 185 6.00 -8.81 24.95
N ALA A 186 5.49 -9.86 24.30
CA ALA A 186 5.81 -11.26 24.63
C ALA A 186 7.33 -11.53 24.57
N VAL A 187 8.00 -11.09 23.49
CA VAL A 187 9.46 -11.24 23.33
C VAL A 187 10.24 -10.52 24.43
N ASN A 188 9.83 -9.31 24.82
CA ASN A 188 10.53 -8.55 25.86
C ASN A 188 10.28 -9.11 27.27
N VAL A 189 9.04 -9.48 27.59
CA VAL A 189 8.67 -10.07 28.88
C VAL A 189 9.30 -11.45 29.06
N MET A 190 9.35 -12.29 28.02
CA MET A 190 10.09 -13.56 28.02
C MET A 190 11.60 -13.37 28.23
N ALA A 191 12.16 -12.25 27.81
CA ALA A 191 13.55 -11.86 28.08
C ALA A 191 13.75 -11.18 29.47
N GLY A 192 12.71 -11.08 30.30
CA GLY A 192 12.75 -10.41 31.61
C GLY A 192 12.93 -8.89 31.54
N ARG A 193 12.67 -8.27 30.38
CA ARG A 193 12.86 -6.83 30.13
C ARG A 193 11.53 -6.08 30.18
N ASP A 194 11.52 -4.88 30.77
CA ASP A 194 10.37 -3.98 30.65
C ASP A 194 10.26 -3.48 29.20
N PRO A 195 9.19 -3.79 28.44
CA PRO A 195 9.02 -3.31 27.08
C PRO A 195 8.90 -1.78 26.97
N PHE A 196 8.52 -1.07 28.05
CA PHE A 196 8.46 0.40 28.04
C PHE A 196 9.86 1.05 27.98
N ASP A 197 10.92 0.36 28.41
CA ASP A 197 12.29 0.86 28.43
C ASP A 197 13.17 0.34 27.27
N VAL A 198 12.77 -0.76 26.61
CA VAL A 198 13.59 -1.40 25.57
C VAL A 198 13.60 -0.60 24.27
N ALA A 199 14.81 -0.23 23.82
CA ALA A 199 15.05 0.41 22.53
C ALA A 199 14.43 -0.39 21.37
N GLY A 200 13.53 0.23 20.61
CA GLY A 200 12.85 -0.36 19.47
C GLY A 200 11.56 -1.10 19.80
N SER A 201 11.15 -1.23 21.08
CA SER A 201 9.84 -1.80 21.40
C SER A 201 8.69 -0.94 20.87
N THR A 202 7.64 -1.63 20.42
CA THR A 202 6.38 -1.05 19.98
C THR A 202 5.72 -0.15 21.03
N VAL A 203 6.02 -0.35 22.33
CA VAL A 203 5.51 0.46 23.46
C VAL A 203 6.58 1.29 24.18
N GLN A 204 7.84 1.30 23.69
CA GLN A 204 8.93 2.08 24.27
C GLN A 204 8.53 3.55 24.51
N GLY A 205 8.79 4.07 25.71
CA GLY A 205 8.59 5.47 26.06
C GLY A 205 7.13 5.92 26.22
N ILE A 206 6.13 5.06 26.01
CA ILE A 206 4.73 5.41 26.30
C ILE A 206 4.56 5.55 27.82
N ASP A 207 4.18 6.75 28.30
CA ASP A 207 3.82 7.03 29.71
C ASP A 207 2.45 6.38 30.06
N TYR A 208 2.40 5.05 29.97
CA TYR A 208 1.20 4.28 30.18
C TYR A 208 0.98 4.01 31.67
N ARG A 209 -0.10 4.56 32.22
CA ARG A 209 -0.41 4.44 33.65
C ARG A 209 -1.79 3.78 33.87
N PRO A 210 -1.89 2.68 34.64
CA PRO A 210 -3.14 1.94 34.84
C PRO A 210 -4.29 2.73 35.48
N ASP A 211 -4.01 3.82 36.18
CA ASP A 211 -4.97 4.71 36.86
C ASP A 211 -5.59 5.77 35.92
N LEU A 212 -5.08 5.93 34.70
CA LEU A 212 -5.62 6.90 33.75
C LEU A 212 -7.05 6.56 33.30
N PRO A 213 -7.93 7.56 33.06
CA PRO A 213 -9.24 7.33 32.44
C PRO A 213 -9.10 6.77 31.01
N LEU A 214 -10.14 6.10 30.52
CA LEU A 214 -10.08 5.39 29.25
C LEU A 214 -9.71 6.27 28.03
N PRO A 215 -10.20 7.54 27.88
CA PRO A 215 -9.79 8.39 26.76
C PRO A 215 -8.28 8.64 26.68
N GLN A 216 -7.61 8.87 27.81
CA GLN A 216 -6.15 9.00 27.87
C GLN A 216 -5.46 7.70 27.46
N LYS A 217 -5.94 6.55 27.95
CA LYS A 217 -5.40 5.24 27.56
C LYS A 217 -5.54 4.99 26.05
N MET A 218 -6.66 5.34 25.44
CA MET A 218 -6.86 5.24 23.99
C MET A 218 -5.86 6.12 23.22
N ALA A 219 -5.64 7.35 23.67
CA ALA A 219 -4.69 8.27 23.04
C ALA A 219 -3.24 7.76 23.14
N LEU A 220 -2.87 7.17 24.29
CA LEU A 220 -1.55 6.57 24.52
C LEU A 220 -1.34 5.28 23.73
N LEU A 221 -2.35 4.40 23.63
CA LEU A 221 -2.30 3.20 22.77
C LEU A 221 -2.08 3.58 21.30
N GLY A 222 -2.71 4.66 20.82
CA GLY A 222 -2.51 5.17 19.46
C GLY A 222 -1.09 5.66 19.16
N LEU A 223 -0.22 5.87 20.17
CA LEU A 223 1.19 6.21 19.97
C LEU A 223 2.04 5.02 19.48
N THR A 224 1.51 3.79 19.54
CA THR A 224 2.13 2.59 18.95
C THR A 224 2.12 2.62 17.40
N ASN A 225 1.27 3.46 16.80
CA ASN A 225 1.22 3.72 15.36
C ASN A 225 2.24 4.77 14.89
N LEU A 226 3.06 5.31 15.80
CA LEU A 226 4.11 6.28 15.51
C LEU A 226 5.49 5.66 15.70
N THR A 227 6.48 6.18 14.97
CA THR A 227 7.90 5.86 15.23
C THR A 227 8.31 6.29 16.63
N ALA A 228 9.37 5.70 17.20
CA ALA A 228 9.82 6.01 18.56
C ALA A 228 10.11 7.52 18.74
N ASP A 229 10.76 8.15 17.76
CA ASP A 229 11.05 9.58 17.77
C ASP A 229 9.78 10.44 17.71
N ALA A 230 8.85 10.10 16.81
CA ALA A 230 7.57 10.80 16.66
C ALA A 230 6.69 10.67 17.91
N ARG A 231 6.67 9.48 18.53
CA ARG A 231 6.02 9.24 19.83
C ARG A 231 6.59 10.14 20.92
N GLY A 232 7.92 10.14 21.09
CA GLY A 232 8.59 10.97 22.09
C GLY A 232 8.35 12.47 21.86
N ALA A 233 8.37 12.91 20.60
CA ALA A 233 8.03 14.29 20.25
C ALA A 233 6.56 14.63 20.53
N LEU A 234 5.61 13.72 20.29
CA LEU A 234 4.18 13.99 20.47
C LEU A 234 3.79 14.01 21.95
N GLN A 235 4.38 13.13 22.76
CA GLN A 235 4.20 13.15 24.21
C GLN A 235 4.67 14.46 24.85
N ASN A 236 5.68 15.11 24.26
CA ASN A 236 6.19 16.40 24.72
C ASN A 236 5.48 17.61 24.05
N ASP A 237 4.55 17.39 23.11
CA ASP A 237 3.79 18.49 22.50
C ASP A 237 2.76 19.10 23.47
N GLU A 238 2.75 20.42 23.53
CA GLU A 238 1.89 21.22 24.41
C GLU A 238 0.39 20.96 24.18
N LEU A 239 -0.07 20.78 22.94
CA LEU A 239 -1.48 20.53 22.64
C LEU A 239 -1.86 19.11 23.05
N PHE A 240 -1.01 18.12 22.79
CA PHE A 240 -1.24 16.75 23.25
C PHE A 240 -1.30 16.67 24.79
N GLN A 241 -0.37 17.33 25.49
CA GLN A 241 -0.38 17.45 26.95
C GLN A 241 -1.60 18.21 27.49
N THR A 242 -2.11 19.21 26.76
CA THR A 242 -3.37 19.90 27.12
C THR A 242 -4.57 18.98 26.98
N LEU A 243 -4.63 18.19 25.89
CA LEU A 243 -5.68 17.19 25.69
C LEU A 243 -5.66 16.08 26.76
N LEU A 244 -4.49 15.55 27.14
CA LEU A 244 -4.39 14.52 28.19
C LEU A 244 -4.93 14.98 29.56
N ARG A 245 -4.95 16.29 29.83
CA ARG A 245 -5.53 16.87 31.06
C ARG A 245 -7.05 17.05 31.00
N ASN A 246 -7.67 16.95 29.81
CA ASN A 246 -9.10 17.11 29.60
C ASN A 246 -9.69 15.87 28.89
N PRO A 247 -10.21 14.86 29.62
CA PRO A 247 -10.80 13.66 29.03
C PRO A 247 -11.98 13.95 28.10
N THR A 248 -12.79 14.98 28.41
CA THR A 248 -13.96 15.42 27.63
C THR A 248 -13.53 15.87 26.22
N ALA A 249 -12.61 16.84 26.16
CA ALA A 249 -12.12 17.39 24.91
C ALA A 249 -11.20 16.40 24.16
N LEU A 250 -10.45 15.56 24.88
CA LEU A 250 -9.70 14.46 24.29
C LEU A 250 -10.60 13.47 23.55
N THR A 251 -11.74 13.10 24.13
CA THR A 251 -12.72 12.21 23.48
C THR A 251 -13.23 12.81 22.17
N ASP A 252 -13.59 14.09 22.14
CA ASP A 252 -14.04 14.74 20.90
C ASP A 252 -12.90 14.99 19.90
N SER A 253 -11.65 15.17 20.36
CA SER A 253 -10.45 15.23 19.51
C SER A 253 -10.09 13.88 18.88
N LEU A 254 -10.24 12.76 19.63
CA LEU A 254 -10.07 11.39 19.13
C LEU A 254 -11.05 11.12 17.97
N PHE A 255 -12.34 11.44 18.13
CA PHE A 255 -13.31 11.32 17.02
C PHE A 255 -13.06 12.34 15.90
N GLY A 256 -12.72 13.59 16.24
CA GLY A 256 -12.48 14.66 15.26
C GLY A 256 -11.27 14.41 14.35
N ALA A 257 -10.27 13.67 14.83
CA ALA A 257 -9.11 13.28 14.05
C ALA A 257 -9.41 12.25 12.96
N THR A 258 -10.49 11.47 13.06
CA THR A 258 -10.76 10.35 12.13
C THR A 258 -11.77 10.69 11.02
N GLY A 259 -12.07 9.71 10.16
CA GLY A 259 -13.07 9.81 9.09
C GLY A 259 -12.55 10.32 7.75
N HIS A 260 -13.47 10.40 6.78
CA HIS A 260 -13.22 10.59 5.35
C HIS A 260 -12.50 11.92 5.01
N ASP A 261 -11.47 11.89 4.15
CA ASP A 261 -10.94 13.10 3.50
C ASP A 261 -11.40 13.22 2.05
N GLU A 262 -12.19 14.24 1.78
CA GLU A 262 -12.65 14.61 0.44
C GLU A 262 -11.51 15.24 -0.38
N GLN A 263 -11.36 14.88 -1.65
CA GLN A 263 -10.49 15.64 -2.56
C GLN A 263 -11.07 17.05 -2.79
N ARG A 264 -10.34 18.06 -2.29
CA ARG A 264 -10.71 19.49 -2.40
C ARG A 264 -10.17 20.13 -3.69
N PHE A 265 -9.34 19.41 -4.43
CA PHE A 265 -8.82 19.79 -5.73
C PHE A 265 -8.94 18.62 -6.73
N MET A 266 -9.01 18.92 -8.02
CA MET A 266 -9.39 17.94 -9.05
C MET A 266 -8.37 16.81 -9.28
N SER A 267 -7.12 16.99 -8.85
CA SER A 267 -6.00 16.06 -9.07
C SER A 267 -5.40 15.50 -7.76
N THR A 268 -6.17 15.53 -6.66
CA THR A 268 -5.67 15.20 -5.31
C THR A 268 -6.32 13.97 -4.67
N CYS A 269 -6.94 13.09 -5.46
CA CYS A 269 -7.51 11.80 -5.03
C CYS A 269 -6.52 10.96 -4.21
N VAL A 270 -5.32 10.74 -4.75
CA VAL A 270 -4.19 10.05 -4.10
C VAL A 270 -3.90 10.62 -2.71
N ALA A 271 -3.78 11.95 -2.63
CA ALA A 271 -3.44 12.63 -1.37
C ALA A 271 -4.57 12.55 -0.34
N ALA A 272 -5.83 12.62 -0.78
CA ALA A 272 -7.01 12.49 0.06
C ALA A 272 -7.22 11.04 0.57
N ALA A 273 -6.97 10.03 -0.27
CA ALA A 273 -6.92 8.63 0.15
C ALA A 273 -5.84 8.41 1.22
N THR A 274 -4.63 8.94 1.01
CA THR A 274 -3.55 8.94 2.02
C THR A 274 -3.95 9.65 3.30
N ASN A 275 -4.55 10.84 3.24
CA ASN A 275 -5.01 11.56 4.43
C ASN A 275 -6.04 10.74 5.22
N THR A 276 -6.96 10.05 4.55
CA THR A 276 -7.94 9.18 5.22
C THR A 276 -7.26 8.03 5.96
N GLU A 277 -6.19 7.47 5.38
CA GLU A 277 -5.39 6.41 6.02
C GLU A 277 -4.64 6.92 7.26
N VAL A 278 -3.98 8.08 7.17
CA VAL A 278 -3.31 8.74 8.31
C VAL A 278 -4.28 9.01 9.46
N ARG A 279 -5.47 9.54 9.14
CA ARG A 279 -6.57 9.75 10.09
C ARG A 279 -7.12 8.45 10.70
N GLY A 280 -6.79 7.29 10.13
CA GLY A 280 -7.10 5.98 10.70
C GLY A 280 -6.01 5.41 11.61
N LYS A 281 -4.82 6.03 11.67
CA LYS A 281 -3.65 5.58 12.45
C LYS A 281 -3.28 6.53 13.58
N VAL A 282 -3.49 7.83 13.38
CA VAL A 282 -3.02 8.89 14.27
C VAL A 282 -4.12 9.29 15.26
N PRO A 283 -3.87 9.28 16.59
CA PRO A 283 -4.96 9.33 17.57
C PRO A 283 -5.66 10.68 17.70
N THR A 284 -4.97 11.81 17.53
CA THR A 284 -5.54 13.14 17.83
C THR A 284 -5.15 14.19 16.79
N VAL A 285 -5.81 15.36 16.83
CA VAL A 285 -5.43 16.52 16.01
C VAL A 285 -3.98 16.97 16.27
N ALA A 286 -3.44 16.79 17.49
CA ALA A 286 -2.03 17.05 17.77
C ALA A 286 -1.09 16.14 16.96
N GLY A 287 -1.43 14.84 16.89
CA GLY A 287 -0.70 13.90 16.04
C GLY A 287 -0.83 14.20 14.54
N LEU A 288 -2.01 14.64 14.08
CA LEU A 288 -2.18 15.05 12.68
C LEU A 288 -1.26 16.24 12.34
N LEU A 289 -1.19 17.24 13.21
CA LEU A 289 -0.29 18.38 13.05
C LEU A 289 1.18 17.96 12.99
N MET A 290 1.61 16.99 13.81
CA MET A 290 2.95 16.40 13.71
C MET A 290 3.21 15.78 12.34
N VAL A 291 2.33 14.90 11.84
CA VAL A 291 2.49 14.30 10.50
C VAL A 291 2.51 15.37 9.40
N GLY A 292 1.74 16.45 9.57
CA GLY A 292 1.77 17.60 8.68
C GLY A 292 3.11 18.36 8.69
N ASN A 293 3.72 18.51 9.86
CA ASN A 293 5.03 19.15 9.99
C ASN A 293 6.14 18.31 9.37
N GLY A 294 6.13 16.97 9.52
CA GLY A 294 7.06 16.09 8.81
C GLY A 294 7.00 16.24 7.28
N VAL A 295 5.79 16.36 6.71
CA VAL A 295 5.63 16.65 5.28
C VAL A 295 6.17 18.03 4.90
N ILE A 296 6.07 19.03 5.78
CA ILE A 296 6.69 20.35 5.57
C ILE A 296 8.22 20.21 5.56
N GLU A 297 8.82 19.58 6.56
CA GLU A 297 10.26 19.34 6.66
C GLU A 297 10.79 18.59 5.43
N ARG A 298 10.04 17.59 4.95
CA ARG A 298 10.37 16.85 3.72
C ARG A 298 10.35 17.72 2.46
N VAL A 299 9.46 18.72 2.36
CA VAL A 299 9.40 19.70 1.27
C VAL A 299 10.52 20.73 1.38
N GLU A 300 10.86 21.19 2.60
CA GLU A 300 12.00 22.08 2.83
C GLU A 300 13.32 21.38 2.48
N GLN A 301 13.50 20.12 2.86
CA GLN A 301 14.63 19.29 2.40
C GLN A 301 14.68 19.17 0.86
N GLN A 302 13.54 19.09 0.16
CA GLN A 302 13.52 19.12 -1.31
C GLN A 302 13.92 20.50 -1.87
N LEU A 303 13.57 21.60 -1.22
CA LEU A 303 13.96 22.95 -1.61
C LEU A 303 15.46 23.21 -1.48
N ASP A 304 16.11 22.55 -0.51
CA ASP A 304 17.55 22.64 -0.28
C ASP A 304 18.36 21.71 -1.19
N THR A 305 17.85 20.51 -1.49
CA THR A 305 18.55 19.48 -2.28
C THR A 305 18.28 19.53 -3.79
N THR A 306 17.21 20.19 -4.25
CA THR A 306 16.92 20.30 -5.70
C THR A 306 17.83 21.34 -6.36
N PRO A 307 18.48 21.04 -7.51
CA PRO A 307 19.33 21.99 -8.23
C PRO A 307 18.66 23.34 -8.51
N ILE A 308 19.43 24.42 -8.34
CA ILE A 308 18.90 25.80 -8.38
C ILE A 308 18.34 26.19 -9.75
N GLU A 309 18.86 25.60 -10.82
CA GLU A 309 18.40 25.76 -12.21
C GLU A 309 17.00 25.18 -12.41
N LEU A 310 16.66 24.10 -11.68
CA LEU A 310 15.34 23.49 -11.70
C LEU A 310 14.36 24.31 -10.86
N LEU A 311 14.80 24.73 -9.67
CA LEU A 311 14.04 25.57 -8.77
C LEU A 311 13.73 26.96 -9.35
N GLY A 312 14.63 27.52 -10.17
CA GLY A 312 14.46 28.78 -10.89
C GLY A 312 13.53 28.72 -12.11
N LYS A 313 13.09 27.53 -12.56
CA LYS A 313 12.12 27.41 -13.65
C LYS A 313 10.81 28.09 -13.25
N LYS A 314 10.27 28.93 -14.13
CA LYS A 314 8.98 29.60 -13.91
C LYS A 314 7.82 28.67 -14.23
N ASP A 315 6.75 28.78 -13.46
CA ASP A 315 5.56 27.92 -13.58
C ASP A 315 4.66 28.27 -14.79
N ARG A 316 4.87 29.46 -15.35
CA ARG A 316 4.32 29.96 -16.62
C ARG A 316 5.26 31.05 -17.16
N PRO A 317 5.12 31.51 -18.42
CA PRO A 317 5.74 32.76 -18.86
C PRO A 317 5.39 33.90 -17.89
N PHE A 318 6.40 34.62 -17.39
CA PHE A 318 6.27 35.64 -16.34
C PHE A 318 5.63 35.15 -15.02
N GLY A 319 5.64 33.83 -14.78
CA GLY A 319 5.16 33.20 -13.56
C GLY A 319 6.12 33.26 -12.39
N ARG A 320 5.73 32.61 -11.30
CA ARG A 320 6.58 32.39 -10.12
C ARG A 320 7.55 31.27 -10.39
N THR A 321 8.70 31.28 -9.73
CA THR A 321 9.64 30.15 -9.77
C THR A 321 9.04 28.92 -9.06
N ILE A 322 9.57 27.72 -9.35
CA ILE A 322 9.21 26.50 -8.63
C ILE A 322 9.50 26.68 -7.13
N ARG A 323 10.64 27.28 -6.77
CA ARG A 323 11.01 27.63 -5.38
C ARG A 323 9.96 28.54 -4.72
N GLU A 324 9.61 29.67 -5.34
CA GLU A 324 8.56 30.58 -4.82
C GLU A 324 7.21 29.88 -4.64
N MET A 325 6.83 28.97 -5.55
CA MET A 325 5.57 28.25 -5.42
C MET A 325 5.59 27.28 -4.24
N ALA A 326 6.67 26.50 -4.09
CA ALA A 326 6.80 25.51 -3.03
C ALA A 326 6.97 26.16 -1.66
N GLN A 327 7.84 27.18 -1.54
CA GLN A 327 8.00 27.97 -0.31
C GLN A 327 6.66 28.56 0.14
N LYS A 328 5.92 29.23 -0.76
CA LYS A 328 4.60 29.79 -0.39
C LYS A 328 3.61 28.72 0.09
N ARG A 329 3.69 27.47 -0.39
CA ARG A 329 2.84 26.37 0.12
C ARG A 329 3.27 25.90 1.50
N VAL A 330 4.57 25.87 1.78
CA VAL A 330 5.12 25.64 3.12
C VAL A 330 4.67 26.74 4.08
N ASP A 331 4.82 28.01 3.71
CA ASP A 331 4.45 29.16 4.54
C ASP A 331 2.92 29.18 4.82
N ASP A 332 2.11 28.93 3.78
CA ASP A 332 0.65 28.76 3.90
C ASP A 332 0.30 27.61 4.85
N ALA A 333 1.04 26.49 4.80
CA ALA A 333 0.78 25.33 5.64
C ALA A 333 1.20 25.56 7.10
N LYS A 334 2.39 26.12 7.35
CA LYS A 334 2.85 26.54 8.69
C LYS A 334 1.81 27.48 9.34
N THR A 335 1.29 28.44 8.57
CA THR A 335 0.24 29.36 9.01
C THR A 335 -1.05 28.64 9.41
N VAL A 336 -1.58 27.75 8.55
CA VAL A 336 -2.82 27.01 8.81
C VAL A 336 -2.67 26.00 9.96
N PHE A 337 -1.54 25.28 10.04
CA PHE A 337 -1.27 24.35 11.14
C PHE A 337 -1.16 25.08 12.49
N GLN A 338 -0.57 26.28 12.53
CA GLN A 338 -0.57 27.09 13.75
C GLN A 338 -1.97 27.61 14.12
N GLN A 339 -2.82 27.96 13.15
CA GLN A 339 -4.23 28.31 13.40
C GLN A 339 -5.02 27.11 13.97
N ILE A 340 -4.81 25.92 13.41
CA ILE A 340 -5.40 24.66 13.91
C ILE A 340 -4.90 24.37 15.33
N LYS A 341 -3.59 24.47 15.61
CA LYS A 341 -3.03 24.26 16.96
C LYS A 341 -3.65 25.22 17.98
N THR A 342 -3.73 26.52 17.66
CA THR A 342 -4.34 27.54 18.54
C THR A 342 -5.81 27.24 18.81
N LYS A 343 -6.62 26.93 17.77
CA LYS A 343 -8.04 26.62 17.95
C LYS A 343 -8.26 25.28 18.68
N ALA A 344 -7.46 24.26 18.39
CA ALA A 344 -7.49 22.98 19.11
C ALA A 344 -7.19 23.17 20.60
N LYS A 345 -6.21 24.02 20.95
CA LYS A 345 -5.87 24.32 22.35
C LYS A 345 -7.04 25.00 23.07
N ALA A 346 -7.65 26.01 22.45
CA ALA A 346 -8.83 26.67 23.01
C ALA A 346 -10.02 25.71 23.21
N LEU A 347 -10.24 24.74 22.29
CA LEU A 347 -11.25 23.70 22.47
C LEU A 347 -10.88 22.70 23.58
N ALA A 348 -9.59 22.39 23.76
CA ALA A 348 -9.09 21.52 24.83
C ALA A 348 -9.20 22.16 26.22
N GLU A 349 -9.11 23.49 26.32
CA GLU A 349 -9.24 24.26 27.56
C GLU A 349 -10.72 24.50 27.96
N ALA A 350 -11.67 24.37 27.04
CA ALA A 350 -13.08 24.76 27.25
C ALA A 350 -13.94 23.78 28.08
N ASP A 351 -13.48 22.54 28.30
CA ASP A 351 -14.16 21.44 29.04
C ASP A 351 -15.67 21.28 28.76
N VAL A 352 -16.06 21.37 27.48
CA VAL A 352 -17.45 21.24 27.04
C VAL A 352 -17.53 20.33 25.81
N SER A 353 -18.31 19.25 25.89
CA SER A 353 -18.71 18.44 24.72
C SER A 353 -20.13 18.79 24.30
N THR A 354 -20.28 19.40 23.12
CA THR A 354 -21.58 19.65 22.46
C THR A 354 -21.47 19.27 20.99
N PRO A 355 -22.60 19.06 20.27
CA PRO A 355 -22.57 18.83 18.82
C PRO A 355 -21.78 19.91 18.06
N ALA A 356 -21.92 21.19 18.44
CA ALA A 356 -21.18 22.30 17.85
C ALA A 356 -19.66 22.27 18.16
N VAL A 357 -19.24 21.74 19.30
CA VAL A 357 -17.81 21.53 19.60
C VAL A 357 -17.25 20.36 18.77
N ARG A 358 -18.02 19.28 18.61
CA ARG A 358 -17.65 18.12 17.77
C ARG A 358 -17.49 18.51 16.30
N GLU A 359 -18.42 19.30 15.78
CA GLU A 359 -18.32 19.87 14.42
C GLU A 359 -17.06 20.72 14.26
N GLN A 360 -16.71 21.54 15.25
CA GLN A 360 -15.46 22.31 15.22
C GLN A 360 -14.20 21.42 15.20
N TRP A 361 -14.18 20.31 15.94
CA TRP A 361 -13.09 19.34 15.87
C TRP A 361 -12.97 18.67 14.48
N ALA A 362 -14.10 18.31 13.85
CA ALA A 362 -14.13 17.76 12.49
C ALA A 362 -13.71 18.78 11.41
N GLU A 363 -14.00 20.07 11.60
CA GLU A 363 -13.53 21.14 10.73
C GLU A 363 -12.00 21.32 10.84
N LEU A 364 -11.39 21.13 12.02
CA LEU A 364 -9.93 21.19 12.16
C LEU A 364 -9.22 20.11 11.34
N SER A 365 -9.67 18.85 11.40
CA SER A 365 -9.07 17.77 10.59
C SER A 365 -9.35 17.96 9.09
N THR A 366 -10.49 18.56 8.74
CA THR A 366 -10.82 18.97 7.36
C THR A 366 -9.86 20.05 6.82
N GLN A 367 -9.55 21.08 7.62
CA GLN A 367 -8.57 22.11 7.25
C GLN A 367 -7.15 21.54 7.13
N TRP A 368 -6.79 20.61 8.01
CA TRP A 368 -5.54 19.85 7.91
C TRP A 368 -5.46 19.08 6.59
N GLY A 369 -6.48 18.27 6.26
CA GLY A 369 -6.49 17.44 5.04
C GLY A 369 -6.40 18.27 3.75
N ARG A 370 -7.15 19.37 3.68
CA ARG A 370 -7.04 20.35 2.59
C ARG A 370 -5.64 20.95 2.45
N THR A 371 -4.92 21.13 3.55
CA THR A 371 -3.56 21.68 3.56
C THR A 371 -2.54 20.61 3.14
N MET A 372 -2.68 19.38 3.63
CA MET A 372 -1.90 18.22 3.18
C MET A 372 -2.03 18.00 1.66
N GLN A 373 -3.25 18.09 1.10
CA GLN A 373 -3.46 17.99 -0.36
C GLN A 373 -2.72 19.09 -1.16
N LYS A 374 -2.43 20.26 -0.56
CA LYS A 374 -1.58 21.29 -1.20
C LYS A 374 -0.09 20.94 -1.13
N LEU A 375 0.38 20.46 0.02
CA LEU A 375 1.76 20.06 0.27
C LEU A 375 2.15 18.85 -0.60
N ALA A 376 1.26 17.86 -0.71
CA ALA A 376 1.42 16.66 -1.53
C ALA A 376 1.80 16.96 -3.00
N ALA A 377 1.39 18.12 -3.53
CA ALA A 377 1.72 18.56 -4.88
C ALA A 377 3.07 19.33 -4.99
N VAL A 378 3.88 19.35 -3.93
CA VAL A 378 5.26 19.88 -3.89
C VAL A 378 6.25 18.98 -3.11
N THR A 379 5.87 17.76 -2.71
CA THR A 379 6.79 16.77 -2.09
C THR A 379 7.84 16.20 -3.05
N THR A 380 7.77 16.53 -4.34
CA THR A 380 8.82 16.26 -5.33
C THR A 380 9.04 17.51 -6.16
N LEU A 381 10.23 18.10 -6.06
CA LEU A 381 10.57 19.32 -6.79
C LEU A 381 11.52 19.08 -7.97
N ASN A 382 12.08 17.88 -8.10
CA ASN A 382 12.97 17.51 -9.19
C ASN A 382 12.18 17.05 -10.44
N PRO A 383 12.22 17.80 -11.57
CA PRO A 383 11.58 17.40 -12.82
C PRO A 383 12.52 16.58 -13.74
N ALA A 384 13.66 16.07 -13.26
CA ALA A 384 14.52 15.15 -14.03
C ALA A 384 13.75 13.90 -14.49
N ASP A 385 12.73 13.49 -13.72
CA ASP A 385 11.80 12.42 -14.06
C ASP A 385 10.78 12.80 -15.16
N GLY A 386 10.80 14.04 -15.65
CA GLY A 386 9.95 14.53 -16.75
C GLY A 386 8.56 15.04 -16.36
N HIS A 387 8.14 14.91 -15.09
CA HIS A 387 6.81 15.33 -14.65
C HIS A 387 6.78 16.81 -14.19
N PRO A 388 5.87 17.65 -14.69
CA PRO A 388 5.72 19.03 -14.23
C PRO A 388 4.98 19.10 -12.88
N LEU A 389 5.21 20.14 -12.08
CA LEU A 389 4.42 20.34 -10.85
C LEU A 389 2.93 20.54 -11.17
N PRO A 390 2.01 19.85 -10.48
CA PRO A 390 0.59 19.94 -10.79
C PRO A 390 -0.03 21.29 -10.38
N VAL A 391 -0.97 21.77 -11.20
CA VAL A 391 -1.77 22.98 -10.95
C VAL A 391 -3.08 22.56 -10.28
N LEU A 392 -3.19 22.86 -8.99
CA LEU A 392 -4.34 22.47 -8.16
C LEU A 392 -5.58 23.30 -8.51
N THR A 393 -6.49 22.71 -9.28
CA THR A 393 -7.81 23.28 -9.57
C THR A 393 -8.75 22.97 -8.42
N LYS A 394 -9.29 23.98 -7.73
CA LYS A 394 -10.23 23.77 -6.60
C LYS A 394 -11.52 23.12 -7.10
N LYS A 395 -12.03 22.12 -6.37
CA LYS A 395 -13.39 21.58 -6.59
C LYS A 395 -14.43 22.66 -6.25
N VAL A 396 -15.35 22.93 -7.18
CA VAL A 396 -16.31 24.05 -7.05
C VAL A 396 -17.43 23.69 -6.07
N LEU A 397 -17.96 22.47 -6.19
CA LEU A 397 -19.04 21.95 -5.37
C LEU A 397 -18.52 20.81 -4.48
N PRO A 398 -18.53 20.97 -3.14
CA PRO A 398 -18.23 19.88 -2.20
C PRO A 398 -19.13 18.66 -2.43
N GLY A 399 -18.58 17.45 -2.24
CA GLY A 399 -19.21 16.17 -2.53
C GLY A 399 -19.45 15.86 -4.02
N ALA A 400 -19.56 16.87 -4.88
CA ALA A 400 -19.99 16.74 -6.27
C ALA A 400 -18.83 16.90 -7.28
N TRP A 401 -17.92 15.92 -7.36
CA TRP A 401 -16.82 15.97 -8.34
C TRP A 401 -17.31 16.03 -9.78
N LYS A 402 -18.30 15.19 -10.16
CA LYS A 402 -18.85 15.16 -11.53
C LYS A 402 -19.45 16.51 -11.97
N LEU A 403 -20.08 17.25 -11.04
CA LEU A 403 -20.61 18.59 -11.30
C LEU A 403 -19.52 19.69 -11.26
N SER A 404 -18.41 19.43 -10.56
CA SER A 404 -17.27 20.35 -10.49
C SER A 404 -16.37 20.32 -11.73
N VAL A 405 -16.32 19.19 -12.47
CA VAL A 405 -15.60 19.10 -13.75
C VAL A 405 -16.08 20.16 -14.76
N PRO A 406 -17.37 20.23 -15.15
CA PRO A 406 -17.84 21.21 -16.12
C PRO A 406 -17.69 22.65 -15.62
N ALA A 407 -17.94 22.91 -14.34
CA ALA A 407 -17.71 24.22 -13.72
C ALA A 407 -16.22 24.66 -13.74
N ALA A 408 -15.30 23.70 -13.83
CA ALA A 408 -13.86 23.95 -13.94
C ALA A 408 -13.34 23.99 -15.39
N LEU A 409 -14.15 23.66 -16.41
CA LEU A 409 -13.71 23.64 -17.82
C LEU A 409 -13.05 24.95 -18.30
N PRO A 410 -13.55 26.17 -17.96
CA PRO A 410 -12.88 27.41 -18.35
C PRO A 410 -11.44 27.51 -17.82
N LEU A 411 -11.15 26.89 -16.68
CA LEU A 411 -9.80 26.82 -16.11
C LEU A 411 -8.96 25.69 -16.72
N ALA A 412 -9.57 24.66 -17.31
CA ALA A 412 -8.85 23.53 -17.92
C ALA A 412 -8.01 23.94 -19.13
N PHE A 413 -8.43 24.99 -19.86
CA PHE A 413 -7.67 25.56 -20.97
C PHE A 413 -6.39 26.30 -20.52
N ASP A 414 -6.31 26.77 -19.27
CA ASP A 414 -5.07 27.31 -18.69
C ASP A 414 -4.16 26.17 -18.20
N ARG A 415 -3.11 25.85 -18.96
CA ARG A 415 -2.11 24.82 -18.64
C ARG A 415 -2.71 23.40 -18.48
N PRO A 416 -3.41 22.86 -19.51
CA PRO A 416 -4.13 21.59 -19.44
C PRO A 416 -3.28 20.44 -18.89
N LEU A 417 -2.09 20.20 -19.48
CA LEU A 417 -1.17 19.14 -19.07
C LEU A 417 -0.80 19.16 -17.58
N ARG A 418 -0.69 20.36 -16.98
CA ARG A 418 -0.36 20.51 -15.55
C ARG A 418 -1.58 20.35 -14.65
N ARG A 419 -2.80 20.57 -15.15
CA ARG A 419 -4.05 20.35 -14.41
C ARG A 419 -4.49 18.88 -14.44
N THR A 420 -4.11 18.15 -15.47
CA THR A 420 -4.28 16.68 -15.57
C THR A 420 -3.15 15.89 -14.91
N THR A 421 -2.04 16.54 -14.53
CA THR A 421 -0.96 15.88 -13.78
C THR A 421 -1.47 15.49 -12.39
N VAL A 422 -1.48 14.19 -12.11
CA VAL A 422 -1.84 13.62 -10.80
C VAL A 422 -0.69 13.82 -9.81
N ILE A 423 -1.00 13.97 -8.53
CA ILE A 423 0.02 13.93 -7.46
C ILE A 423 0.71 12.57 -7.46
N ARG A 424 2.05 12.56 -7.39
CA ARG A 424 2.80 11.30 -7.23
C ARG A 424 2.55 10.72 -5.85
N GLN A 425 2.06 9.48 -5.82
CA GLN A 425 1.74 8.77 -4.58
C GLN A 425 2.96 8.54 -3.71
N ILE A 426 3.99 7.88 -4.26
CA ILE A 426 5.14 7.38 -3.50
C ILE A 426 5.79 8.52 -2.69
N PRO A 427 6.25 9.64 -3.27
CA PRO A 427 6.96 10.66 -2.50
C PRO A 427 6.09 11.42 -1.48
N PHE A 428 4.76 11.47 -1.67
CA PHE A 428 3.87 12.03 -0.65
C PHE A 428 3.60 11.02 0.47
N ARG A 429 3.43 9.74 0.16
CA ARG A 429 3.29 8.66 1.15
C ARG A 429 4.56 8.55 1.99
N ASP A 430 5.74 8.56 1.37
CA ASP A 430 7.03 8.49 2.05
C ASP A 430 7.23 9.67 3.01
N ALA A 431 6.82 10.88 2.59
CA ALA A 431 6.84 12.07 3.44
C ALA A 431 5.91 11.93 4.67
N VAL A 432 4.74 11.33 4.47
CA VAL A 432 3.75 11.07 5.52
C VAL A 432 4.19 9.96 6.47
N SER A 433 4.86 8.92 5.97
CA SER A 433 5.27 7.75 6.76
C SER A 433 6.49 8.00 7.66
N GLN A 434 7.22 9.11 7.52
CA GLN A 434 8.39 9.41 8.36
C GLN A 434 8.10 9.40 9.87
N HIS A 435 6.87 9.70 10.27
CA HIS A 435 6.43 9.70 11.66
C HIS A 435 5.50 8.52 12.03
N LEU A 436 5.13 7.68 11.06
CA LEU A 436 4.27 6.53 11.29
C LEU A 436 5.13 5.27 11.48
N ALA A 437 4.76 4.44 12.46
CA ALA A 437 5.31 3.09 12.52
C ALA A 437 4.87 2.32 11.25
N PRO A 438 5.72 1.43 10.70
CA PRO A 438 5.29 0.55 9.62
C PRO A 438 4.09 -0.29 10.06
N ASN A 439 3.16 -0.56 9.14
CA ASN A 439 2.17 -1.61 9.38
C ASN A 439 2.88 -2.97 9.42
N PRO A 440 2.32 -3.97 10.12
CA PRO A 440 2.90 -5.32 10.14
C PRO A 440 3.00 -5.98 8.75
N ARG A 441 2.15 -5.56 7.80
CA ARG A 441 2.16 -5.99 6.38
C ARG A 441 3.03 -5.12 5.46
N GLU A 442 3.69 -4.09 5.99
CA GLU A 442 4.60 -3.19 5.25
C GLU A 442 6.08 -3.45 5.58
N GLU A 443 6.38 -4.44 6.44
CA GLU A 443 7.71 -4.63 7.03
C GLU A 443 8.62 -5.55 6.19
N SER A 444 8.91 -5.11 4.97
CA SER A 444 10.13 -5.46 4.23
C SER A 444 10.84 -4.16 3.86
N LYS A 445 12.06 -4.01 4.36
CA LYS A 445 12.92 -2.91 3.93
C LYS A 445 13.30 -3.16 2.48
N ASP A 446 13.16 -2.12 1.66
CA ASP A 446 13.62 -2.03 0.27
C ASP A 446 12.79 -2.76 -0.82
N GLU A 447 11.73 -3.51 -0.51
CA GLU A 447 10.94 -4.24 -1.54
C GLU A 447 9.43 -3.88 -1.67
N LEU A 448 8.77 -3.37 -0.62
CA LEU A 448 7.29 -3.42 -0.54
C LEU A 448 6.46 -2.33 -1.24
N TRP A 449 7.07 -1.43 -2.03
CA TRP A 449 6.33 -0.42 -2.79
C TRP A 449 6.18 -0.71 -4.28
N ASP A 450 6.85 -1.75 -4.79
CA ASP A 450 6.95 -2.08 -6.21
C ASP A 450 6.38 -3.46 -6.56
N GLU A 451 5.68 -4.08 -5.61
CA GLU A 451 4.89 -5.27 -5.87
C GLU A 451 3.84 -4.98 -6.95
N PRO A 452 3.66 -5.87 -7.94
CA PRO A 452 2.70 -5.66 -9.01
C PRO A 452 1.28 -5.58 -8.45
N GLU A 453 0.57 -4.52 -8.84
CA GLU A 453 -0.86 -4.35 -8.62
C GLU A 453 -1.62 -5.59 -9.15
N VAL A 454 -2.39 -6.26 -8.27
CA VAL A 454 -3.18 -7.45 -8.60
C VAL A 454 -4.64 -7.03 -8.79
N PRO A 455 -5.29 -7.40 -9.91
CA PRO A 455 -6.71 -7.09 -10.11
C PRO A 455 -7.57 -7.72 -9.02
N LEU A 456 -8.25 -6.87 -8.23
CA LEU A 456 -9.02 -7.28 -7.06
C LEU A 456 -10.04 -8.37 -7.39
N THR A 457 -10.66 -8.26 -8.57
CA THR A 457 -11.68 -9.19 -9.05
C THR A 457 -11.21 -10.64 -9.12
N ARG A 458 -9.90 -10.92 -9.17
CA ARG A 458 -9.35 -12.29 -9.14
C ARG A 458 -9.60 -13.02 -7.82
N ASN A 459 -9.77 -12.28 -6.71
CA ASN A 459 -9.88 -12.81 -5.36
C ASN A 459 -11.28 -12.54 -4.76
N LEU A 460 -12.29 -12.46 -5.64
CA LEU A 460 -13.71 -12.24 -5.32
C LEU A 460 -14.60 -13.14 -6.22
N GLN A 461 -14.12 -14.34 -6.58
CA GLN A 461 -14.79 -15.24 -7.52
C GLN A 461 -15.90 -16.06 -6.85
N ASN A 462 -15.77 -16.32 -5.55
CA ASN A 462 -16.73 -17.09 -4.75
C ASN A 462 -16.94 -16.48 -3.35
N GLU A 463 -17.89 -17.05 -2.60
CA GLU A 463 -18.31 -16.56 -1.27
C GLU A 463 -17.23 -16.75 -0.20
N ASP A 464 -16.44 -17.82 -0.28
CA ASP A 464 -15.33 -18.10 0.64
C ASP A 464 -14.21 -17.05 0.46
N GLU A 465 -13.75 -16.82 -0.78
CA GLU A 465 -12.77 -15.76 -1.12
C GLU A 465 -13.24 -14.37 -0.68
N LEU A 466 -14.52 -14.05 -0.90
CA LEU A 466 -15.12 -12.78 -0.49
C LEU A 466 -15.16 -12.62 1.05
N THR A 467 -15.38 -13.72 1.77
CA THR A 467 -15.40 -13.77 3.23
C THR A 467 -13.99 -13.64 3.82
N ASP A 468 -13.02 -14.35 3.24
CA ASP A 468 -11.60 -14.24 3.59
C ASP A 468 -11.09 -12.82 3.33
N PHE A 469 -11.40 -12.25 2.17
CA PHE A 469 -11.04 -10.87 1.84
C PHE A 469 -11.72 -9.86 2.78
N TRP A 470 -13.00 -10.02 3.10
CA TRP A 470 -13.67 -9.15 4.08
C TRP A 470 -13.00 -9.22 5.46
N THR A 471 -12.67 -10.43 5.93
CA THR A 471 -11.96 -10.67 7.19
C THR A 471 -10.57 -10.04 7.19
N GLN A 472 -9.83 -10.17 6.08
CA GLN A 472 -8.49 -9.63 5.88
C GLN A 472 -8.48 -8.09 5.83
N VAL A 473 -9.55 -7.46 5.32
CA VAL A 473 -9.76 -6.01 5.35
C VAL A 473 -10.26 -5.55 6.73
N GLN A 474 -11.00 -6.39 7.46
CA GLN A 474 -11.51 -6.09 8.80
C GLN A 474 -10.38 -6.07 9.84
N SER A 475 -9.38 -6.93 9.70
CA SER A 475 -8.26 -7.03 10.65
C SER A 475 -7.25 -5.87 10.55
N GLY A 476 -7.18 -5.20 9.40
CA GLY A 476 -6.24 -4.10 9.12
C GLY A 476 -6.75 -2.70 9.50
N THR A 477 -5.95 -1.67 9.22
CA THR A 477 -6.39 -0.25 9.34
C THR A 477 -7.21 0.22 8.13
N GLY A 478 -7.36 -0.64 7.12
CA GLY A 478 -7.91 -0.37 5.79
C GLY A 478 -6.90 -0.71 4.70
N ILE A 479 -7.37 -1.01 3.49
CA ILE A 479 -6.52 -1.30 2.33
C ILE A 479 -6.71 -0.24 1.25
N ARG A 480 -5.69 -0.01 0.43
CA ARG A 480 -5.82 0.86 -0.74
C ARG A 480 -6.32 0.06 -1.93
N LEU A 481 -7.30 0.64 -2.62
CA LEU A 481 -7.71 0.19 -3.94
C LEU A 481 -7.25 1.25 -4.94
N THR A 482 -6.69 0.82 -6.06
CA THR A 482 -6.14 1.70 -7.08
C THR A 482 -6.75 1.41 -8.45
N THR A 483 -6.71 2.41 -9.31
CA THR A 483 -6.85 2.28 -10.77
C THR A 483 -5.87 3.27 -11.39
N LEU A 484 -5.66 3.19 -12.70
CA LEU A 484 -4.81 4.12 -13.47
C LEU A 484 -5.08 5.63 -13.25
N ARG A 485 -6.23 6.01 -12.67
CA ARG A 485 -6.64 7.43 -12.49
C ARG A 485 -7.22 7.78 -11.13
N HIS A 486 -7.52 6.82 -10.26
CA HIS A 486 -8.20 7.08 -8.98
C HIS A 486 -7.78 6.11 -7.88
N GLN A 487 -7.94 6.52 -6.63
CA GLN A 487 -7.60 5.73 -5.46
C GLN A 487 -8.69 5.86 -4.39
N TRP A 488 -8.94 4.75 -3.70
CA TRP A 488 -9.86 4.64 -2.59
C TRP A 488 -9.13 4.05 -1.36
N LEU A 489 -9.67 4.29 -0.18
CA LEU A 489 -9.35 3.51 1.01
C LEU A 489 -10.56 2.66 1.38
N LEU A 490 -10.43 1.35 1.34
CA LEU A 490 -11.44 0.39 1.74
C LEU A 490 -11.23 0.00 3.21
N LYS A 491 -12.31 -0.07 3.98
CA LYS A 491 -12.35 -0.74 5.29
C LYS A 491 -13.49 -1.77 5.30
N ALA A 492 -13.49 -2.66 6.29
CA ALA A 492 -14.58 -3.57 6.57
C ALA A 492 -15.05 -3.35 8.02
N ALA A 493 -16.37 -3.36 8.20
CA ALA A 493 -17.02 -3.13 9.49
C ALA A 493 -18.41 -3.79 9.50
N GLU A 494 -18.92 -4.09 10.69
CA GLU A 494 -20.31 -4.51 10.83
C GLU A 494 -21.24 -3.31 11.05
N VAL A 495 -22.33 -3.25 10.29
CA VAL A 495 -23.33 -2.18 10.39
C VAL A 495 -24.71 -2.80 10.57
N GLY A 496 -25.25 -2.69 11.79
CA GLY A 496 -26.52 -3.34 12.14
C GLY A 496 -26.44 -4.87 12.12
N GLY A 497 -25.29 -5.45 12.51
CA GLY A 497 -25.06 -6.90 12.52
C GLY A 497 -24.91 -7.52 11.14
N LYS A 498 -24.55 -6.74 10.12
CA LYS A 498 -24.25 -7.21 8.76
C LYS A 498 -22.83 -6.81 8.35
N PRO A 499 -22.06 -7.70 7.70
CA PRO A 499 -20.76 -7.34 7.14
C PRO A 499 -20.94 -6.31 6.04
N MET A 500 -20.18 -5.21 6.11
CA MET A 500 -20.17 -4.15 5.10
C MET A 500 -18.73 -3.79 4.75
N PHE A 501 -18.54 -3.43 3.49
CA PHE A 501 -17.37 -2.70 3.02
C PHE A 501 -17.65 -1.20 3.11
N VAL A 502 -16.76 -0.47 3.79
CA VAL A 502 -16.82 0.98 3.99
C VAL A 502 -15.77 1.62 3.09
N LEU A 503 -16.19 2.07 1.92
CA LEU A 503 -15.33 2.61 0.87
C LEU A 503 -15.22 4.13 0.99
N SER A 504 -14.00 4.62 1.22
CA SER A 504 -13.65 6.03 1.15
C SER A 504 -13.31 6.41 -0.29
N ASP A 505 -14.25 7.03 -1.01
CA ASP A 505 -14.04 7.59 -2.34
C ASP A 505 -13.78 9.11 -2.25
N PRO A 506 -12.53 9.58 -2.46
CA PRO A 506 -12.20 11.01 -2.39
C PRO A 506 -13.01 11.93 -3.31
N THR A 507 -13.70 11.42 -4.33
CA THR A 507 -14.57 12.25 -5.18
C THR A 507 -15.80 12.77 -4.42
N LYS A 508 -16.25 12.03 -3.40
CA LYS A 508 -17.42 12.29 -2.56
C LYS A 508 -17.02 13.10 -1.31
N SER A 509 -17.91 13.18 -0.34
CA SER A 509 -17.67 13.79 0.98
C SER A 509 -18.14 12.91 2.13
N TYR A 510 -18.28 11.61 1.87
CA TYR A 510 -18.90 10.60 2.73
C TYR A 510 -18.39 9.21 2.32
N PHE A 511 -18.61 8.20 3.16
CA PHE A 511 -18.26 6.82 2.85
C PHE A 511 -19.40 6.12 2.09
N ASP A 512 -19.09 5.35 1.05
CA ASP A 512 -20.04 4.38 0.54
C ASP A 512 -20.04 3.14 1.44
N TYR A 513 -21.24 2.64 1.76
CA TYR A 513 -21.43 1.39 2.48
C TYR A 513 -21.96 0.37 1.48
N LEU A 514 -21.14 -0.63 1.17
CA LEU A 514 -21.43 -1.67 0.21
C LEU A 514 -21.61 -2.99 0.95
N SER A 515 -22.70 -3.72 0.65
CA SER A 515 -22.80 -5.12 1.05
C SER A 515 -21.72 -5.94 0.33
N PRO A 516 -21.40 -7.18 0.75
CA PRO A 516 -20.45 -8.02 0.02
C PRO A 516 -20.81 -8.17 -1.47
N ASP A 517 -22.08 -8.42 -1.78
CA ASP A 517 -22.58 -8.49 -3.17
C ASP A 517 -22.42 -7.18 -3.94
N ASP A 518 -22.77 -6.05 -3.32
CA ASP A 518 -22.65 -4.74 -3.97
C ASP A 518 -21.20 -4.31 -4.14
N PHE A 519 -20.31 -4.78 -3.25
CA PHE A 519 -18.87 -4.61 -3.39
C PHE A 519 -18.30 -5.45 -4.53
N VAL A 520 -18.74 -6.70 -4.72
CA VAL A 520 -18.36 -7.51 -5.90
C VAL A 520 -18.84 -6.86 -7.19
N LYS A 521 -20.10 -6.38 -7.25
CA LYS A 521 -20.62 -5.63 -8.42
C LYS A 521 -19.81 -4.36 -8.67
N TRP A 522 -19.51 -3.60 -7.61
CA TRP A 522 -18.69 -2.40 -7.69
C TRP A 522 -17.29 -2.73 -8.24
N ALA A 523 -16.60 -3.73 -7.68
CA ALA A 523 -15.25 -4.13 -8.08
C ALA A 523 -15.19 -4.66 -9.52
N LYS A 524 -16.19 -5.43 -9.97
CA LYS A 524 -16.31 -5.85 -11.38
C LYS A 524 -16.45 -4.67 -12.34
N ASN A 525 -17.15 -3.62 -11.92
CA ASN A 525 -17.39 -2.41 -12.72
C ASN A 525 -16.21 -1.43 -12.71
N THR A 526 -15.57 -1.21 -11.56
CA THR A 526 -14.42 -0.29 -11.44
C THR A 526 -13.08 -0.93 -11.81
N LYS A 527 -13.01 -2.27 -11.79
CA LYS A 527 -11.80 -3.08 -12.03
C LYS A 527 -10.59 -2.53 -11.27
N PRO A 528 -10.69 -2.36 -9.93
CA PRO A 528 -9.59 -1.82 -9.17
C PRO A 528 -8.54 -2.91 -8.95
N ASP A 529 -7.31 -2.47 -8.78
CA ASP A 529 -6.21 -3.30 -8.34
C ASP A 529 -5.92 -3.06 -6.85
N THR A 530 -5.18 -3.96 -6.23
CA THR A 530 -4.64 -3.80 -4.87
C THR A 530 -3.15 -4.16 -4.84
N GLY A 531 -2.43 -3.69 -3.82
CA GLY A 531 -1.06 -4.17 -3.56
C GLY A 531 -1.05 -5.67 -3.25
N ARG A 532 0.04 -6.37 -3.58
CA ARG A 532 0.17 -7.83 -3.42
C ARG A 532 0.18 -8.25 -1.95
N SER A 533 0.87 -7.49 -1.10
CA SER A 533 0.84 -7.55 0.38
C SER A 533 -0.55 -7.38 1.04
N VAL A 534 -1.59 -7.04 0.28
CA VAL A 534 -2.96 -7.19 0.77
C VAL A 534 -3.29 -8.67 0.96
N PHE A 535 -2.90 -9.53 0.01
CA PHE A 535 -3.26 -10.95 -0.05
C PHE A 535 -2.19 -11.88 0.53
N ASP A 536 -0.91 -11.52 0.44
CA ASP A 536 0.17 -12.35 0.98
C ASP A 536 0.16 -12.27 2.52
N ASN A 537 -0.19 -13.39 3.17
CA ASN A 537 -0.19 -13.56 4.63
C ASN A 537 1.24 -13.63 5.20
N LEU A 538 2.03 -12.58 4.96
CA LEU A 538 3.40 -12.47 5.46
C LEU A 538 3.37 -12.41 6.99
N ALA A 539 4.05 -13.37 7.61
CA ALA A 539 4.19 -13.44 9.05
C ALA A 539 4.88 -12.17 9.57
N ILE A 540 4.34 -11.59 10.65
CA ILE A 540 4.91 -10.42 11.31
C ILE A 540 6.33 -10.79 11.77
N MET A 541 7.34 -10.31 11.04
CA MET A 541 8.75 -10.52 11.35
C MET A 541 9.18 -9.63 12.51
N VAL A 542 8.75 -9.98 13.73
CA VAL A 542 9.28 -9.35 14.95
C VAL A 542 10.79 -9.59 14.96
N PRO A 543 11.64 -8.53 14.95
CA PRO A 543 13.08 -8.68 14.87
C PRO A 543 13.62 -9.34 16.13
N SER A 544 13.88 -10.64 16.04
CA SER A 544 14.04 -11.52 17.20
C SER A 544 15.37 -11.37 17.96
N LYS A 545 16.30 -10.54 17.48
CA LYS A 545 17.56 -10.21 18.18
C LYS A 545 18.00 -8.77 17.90
N PRO A 546 18.31 -7.96 18.92
CA PRO A 546 19.31 -6.91 18.76
C PRO A 546 20.65 -7.57 18.42
N THR A 547 21.38 -7.01 17.47
CA THR A 547 22.83 -7.27 17.38
C THR A 547 23.43 -6.87 18.71
N LEU A 548 23.94 -7.83 19.50
CA LEU A 548 24.68 -7.50 20.70
C LEU A 548 25.82 -6.56 20.29
N PRO A 549 26.02 -5.40 20.95
CA PRO A 549 27.23 -4.64 20.74
C PRO A 549 28.40 -5.58 21.02
N SER A 550 29.39 -5.60 20.14
CA SER A 550 30.64 -6.30 20.40
C SER A 550 31.29 -5.65 21.60
N ILE A 551 31.08 -6.25 22.78
CA ILE A 551 31.84 -5.91 23.97
C ILE A 551 33.22 -6.51 23.73
N ASP A 552 34.10 -5.70 23.14
CA ASP A 552 35.54 -5.93 23.23
C ASP A 552 35.91 -5.81 24.71
N ILE A 553 35.87 -6.94 25.40
CA ILE A 553 36.45 -7.05 26.74
C ILE A 553 37.95 -7.07 26.54
N ASP A 554 38.56 -5.89 26.59
CA ASP A 554 40.01 -5.74 26.63
C ASP A 554 40.48 -6.24 28.00
N ILE A 555 40.75 -7.54 28.07
CA ILE A 555 41.22 -8.22 29.29
C ILE A 555 42.72 -7.93 29.44
N ASP A 556 43.01 -6.81 30.09
CA ASP A 556 44.34 -6.44 30.55
C ASP A 556 44.73 -7.31 31.76
N ILE A 557 45.34 -8.47 31.48
CA ILE A 557 46.00 -9.31 32.51
C ILE A 557 47.49 -9.04 32.43
N ASP A 558 47.96 -8.12 33.29
CA ASP A 558 49.37 -7.96 33.58
C ASP A 558 49.70 -8.38 35.02
N ASN A 559 50.43 -9.49 35.11
CA ASN A 559 51.37 -9.92 36.15
C ASN A 559 51.19 -9.45 37.62
N THR A 560 50.83 -10.40 38.50
CA THR A 560 51.48 -10.81 39.79
C THR A 560 50.44 -11.56 40.68
N VAL A 561 50.74 -12.56 41.53
CA VAL A 561 52.02 -13.09 42.03
C VAL A 561 51.87 -14.59 42.48
N GLU A 562 52.98 -15.33 42.35
CA GLU A 562 53.41 -16.54 43.10
C GLU A 562 52.64 -17.89 43.21
N GLN A 563 53.42 -18.93 42.86
CA GLN A 563 53.65 -20.19 43.58
C GLN A 563 52.47 -21.11 43.93
N THR A 564 52.54 -22.36 43.44
CA THR A 564 53.01 -23.52 44.25
C THR A 564 52.75 -24.86 43.53
N LEU A 565 53.83 -25.62 43.23
CA LEU A 565 53.93 -27.10 43.08
C LEU A 565 52.94 -27.85 42.13
N MET A 566 53.31 -28.96 41.46
CA MET A 566 54.58 -29.53 40.98
C MET A 566 54.25 -30.80 40.17
N VAL A 567 55.26 -31.38 39.52
CA VAL A 567 55.38 -32.82 39.22
C VAL A 567 54.47 -33.39 38.11
N ASP A 568 55.17 -33.65 37.00
CA ASP A 568 55.17 -34.84 36.15
C ASP A 568 53.84 -35.36 35.52
N GLY A 569 53.77 -35.65 34.23
CA GLY A 569 54.80 -35.59 33.18
C GLY A 569 54.96 -36.92 32.44
N ALA A 570 55.64 -36.86 31.30
CA ALA A 570 56.22 -37.99 30.57
C ALA A 570 55.23 -38.99 29.92
N GLU A 571 55.46 -39.52 28.70
CA GLU A 571 56.38 -39.13 27.62
C GLU A 571 56.14 -40.02 26.38
N GLN A 572 56.89 -39.76 25.30
CA GLN A 572 57.43 -40.80 24.37
C GLN A 572 56.48 -41.53 23.37
N ASP A 573 56.89 -41.86 22.14
CA ASP A 573 58.07 -41.44 21.34
C ASP A 573 58.00 -41.91 19.85
N VAL A 574 58.95 -41.43 19.03
CA VAL A 574 59.45 -41.93 17.72
C VAL A 574 58.45 -41.94 16.54
N GLY A 575 58.75 -41.39 15.36
CA GLY A 575 59.95 -40.73 14.80
C GLY A 575 59.80 -40.65 13.26
N ARG A 576 60.77 -40.25 12.40
CA ARG A 576 62.17 -39.81 12.55
C ARG A 576 62.69 -39.31 11.17
N ARG A 577 63.70 -38.39 11.13
CA ARG A 577 64.53 -37.99 9.95
C ARG A 577 63.84 -37.11 8.87
N HIS A 578 64.47 -36.25 8.06
CA HIS A 578 65.79 -35.55 7.96
C HIS A 578 65.63 -34.53 6.78
N ASP A 579 66.33 -33.40 6.63
CA ASP A 579 67.32 -32.69 7.47
C ASP A 579 67.23 -31.14 7.28
N ARG A 580 68.36 -30.41 7.22
CA ARG A 580 68.49 -28.94 7.30
C ARG A 580 68.81 -28.23 5.97
N THR A 581 68.43 -26.95 5.85
CA THR A 581 69.37 -25.79 5.95
C THR A 581 68.67 -24.44 5.76
N SER A 582 68.95 -23.48 6.64
CA SER A 582 68.70 -22.03 6.46
C SER A 582 69.96 -21.38 5.82
N PRO A 583 69.97 -20.08 5.37
CA PRO A 583 69.89 -18.95 6.32
C PRO A 583 69.41 -17.57 5.77
N THR A 584 69.52 -16.57 6.66
CA THR A 584 69.76 -15.11 6.43
C THR A 584 68.64 -14.14 6.02
N ASP A 585 68.05 -13.49 7.04
CA ASP A 585 68.50 -12.19 7.61
C ASP A 585 68.44 -10.85 6.84
N SER A 586 67.62 -9.96 7.41
CA SER A 586 68.02 -8.70 8.10
C SER A 586 68.02 -7.35 7.37
N ALA A 587 67.98 -6.31 8.21
CA ALA A 587 67.76 -4.90 7.87
C ALA A 587 69.05 -4.15 7.47
N GLY A 588 68.88 -3.17 6.56
CA GLY A 588 69.90 -2.18 6.19
C GLY A 588 69.75 -0.85 6.93
N LEU A 589 70.77 -0.47 7.70
CA LEU A 589 70.90 0.80 8.42
C LEU A 589 71.52 1.91 7.56
N ARG A 590 71.19 3.19 7.88
CA ARG A 590 72.03 4.41 7.65
C ARG A 590 72.25 4.79 6.17
N SER A 591 72.61 6.02 5.78
CA SER A 591 72.71 7.37 6.40
C SER A 591 73.08 8.36 5.28
N MET A 592 72.66 9.64 5.36
CA MET A 592 73.54 10.84 5.24
C MET A 592 72.81 12.10 4.74
N PHE A 593 72.90 13.17 5.54
CA PHE A 593 72.95 14.63 5.23
C PHE A 593 71.94 15.25 4.21
N ASN A 594 71.48 16.50 4.35
CA ASN A 594 71.99 17.63 5.14
C ASN A 594 70.89 18.65 5.54
N ALA A 595 71.28 19.64 6.36
CA ALA A 595 70.43 20.64 7.01
C ALA A 595 69.77 21.73 6.14
N GLY A 596 68.75 22.40 6.68
CA GLY A 596 68.54 23.85 6.49
C GLY A 596 67.09 24.36 6.45
N GLY A 597 66.77 25.38 7.27
CA GLY A 597 65.75 26.40 6.90
C GLY A 597 64.48 26.56 7.77
N SER A 598 64.60 27.31 8.87
CA SER A 598 63.69 28.37 9.38
C SER A 598 62.23 28.57 8.89
N HIS A 599 61.36 28.90 9.87
CA HIS A 599 60.08 29.68 9.81
C HIS A 599 60.09 30.96 8.92
N PRO A 600 58.97 31.71 8.70
CA PRO A 600 57.55 31.54 9.11
C PRO A 600 56.51 31.75 7.96
N ALA A 601 55.21 31.84 8.30
CA ALA A 601 54.15 32.45 7.47
C ALA A 601 54.13 34.00 7.59
N PRO A 602 53.22 34.77 6.95
CA PRO A 602 52.45 34.60 5.70
C PRO A 602 52.77 35.76 4.70
N PRO A 603 51.93 36.02 3.66
CA PRO A 603 51.69 37.43 3.27
C PRO A 603 50.24 37.81 2.90
N MET A 604 49.80 38.99 3.37
CA MET A 604 48.82 39.85 2.68
C MET A 604 49.55 40.89 1.81
N SER A 605 48.95 41.37 0.71
CA SER A 605 49.21 42.66 0.00
C SER A 605 48.62 42.57 -1.44
N ARG A 606 47.92 43.55 -2.04
CA ARG A 606 47.74 44.98 -1.71
C ARG A 606 46.57 45.64 -2.48
N SER A 607 46.14 46.81 -1.96
CA SER A 607 45.60 47.99 -2.69
C SER A 607 44.16 47.92 -3.26
N GLY A 608 43.31 48.93 -3.08
CA GLY A 608 43.44 50.14 -2.26
C GLY A 608 42.49 51.29 -2.64
N SER A 609 42.33 52.27 -1.73
CA SER A 609 41.66 53.58 -1.86
C SER A 609 40.12 53.63 -1.96
N ASN A 610 39.36 54.50 -1.29
CA ASN A 610 39.57 55.44 -0.19
C ASN A 610 38.23 56.12 0.21
N LEU A 611 38.05 56.32 1.52
CA LEU A 611 37.54 57.55 2.18
C LEU A 611 36.07 58.03 2.01
N SER A 612 35.31 57.77 3.09
CA SER A 612 34.84 58.80 4.05
C SER A 612 33.47 59.50 3.92
N SER A 613 32.62 59.20 4.93
CA SER A 613 32.04 60.18 5.89
C SER A 613 30.87 61.08 5.37
N VAL A 614 29.92 61.59 6.17
CA VAL A 614 29.63 61.50 7.63
C VAL A 614 28.23 62.13 7.93
N LEU A 615 27.63 61.78 9.08
CA LEU A 615 26.47 62.40 9.79
C LEU A 615 25.03 62.33 9.23
N ASP A 616 24.16 61.74 10.07
CA ASP A 616 22.93 62.29 10.69
C ASP A 616 22.12 63.38 9.98
N SER A 617 20.80 63.17 9.85
CA SER A 617 19.82 63.80 10.77
C SER A 617 18.38 63.27 10.56
N ASP A 618 17.56 63.45 11.59
CA ASP A 618 16.17 62.98 11.73
C ASP A 618 15.11 63.78 10.93
N ASP A 619 13.86 63.34 11.12
CA ASP A 619 12.62 64.12 11.13
C ASP A 619 11.83 64.42 9.83
N SER A 620 10.87 63.50 9.60
CA SER A 620 9.43 63.79 9.77
C SER A 620 8.56 64.32 8.59
N ALA A 621 7.30 63.87 8.67
CA ALA A 621 6.05 64.55 8.28
C ALA A 621 5.54 64.59 6.81
N VAL A 622 4.41 63.89 6.62
CA VAL A 622 3.10 64.37 6.08
C VAL A 622 3.01 64.97 4.66
N GLY A 623 2.08 64.41 3.87
CA GLY A 623 1.46 65.02 2.67
C GLY A 623 1.36 64.01 1.52
N SER A 624 0.22 63.48 1.05
CA SER A 624 -1.11 64.02 0.67
C SER A 624 -1.29 64.03 -0.85
N ASP A 625 -2.20 63.17 -1.31
CA ASP A 625 -3.10 63.30 -2.47
C ASP A 625 -2.65 63.57 -3.92
N SER A 626 -3.43 62.92 -4.80
CA SER A 626 -3.97 63.37 -6.09
C SER A 626 -3.24 63.12 -7.44
N ASP A 627 -4.06 62.55 -8.33
CA ASP A 627 -4.25 62.83 -9.77
C ASP A 627 -3.30 62.34 -10.90
N LEU A 628 -3.83 61.31 -11.58
CA LEU A 628 -4.31 61.35 -12.98
C LEU A 628 -3.37 61.95 -14.06
N GLY A 629 -2.63 61.08 -14.75
CA GLY A 629 -2.06 61.33 -16.07
C GLY A 629 -2.72 60.49 -17.16
N ARG A 630 -3.47 61.13 -18.08
CA ARG A 630 -3.89 60.52 -19.36
C ARG A 630 -2.72 60.51 -20.35
N PRO A 631 -2.63 59.54 -21.29
CA PRO A 631 -1.94 59.73 -22.57
C PRO A 631 -2.92 60.25 -23.64
N GLU A 632 -2.44 61.19 -24.46
CA GLU A 632 -3.18 61.79 -25.56
C GLU A 632 -3.25 60.88 -26.81
N TRP A 633 -4.26 61.13 -27.64
CA TRP A 633 -4.35 60.60 -29.00
C TRP A 633 -3.53 61.46 -29.96
N VAL A 634 -2.72 60.81 -30.81
CA VAL A 634 -2.10 61.44 -31.98
C VAL A 634 -2.70 60.81 -33.24
N ALA A 635 -3.19 61.64 -34.15
CA ALA A 635 -3.76 61.21 -35.43
C ALA A 635 -2.65 60.95 -36.48
N PRO A 636 -2.91 60.10 -37.50
CA PRO A 636 -1.88 59.68 -38.45
C PRO A 636 -1.81 60.58 -39.69
N ASP A 637 -0.61 60.80 -40.21
CA ASP A 637 -0.43 61.26 -41.60
C ASP A 637 0.96 60.86 -42.14
N SER A 638 1.02 59.78 -42.92
CA SER A 638 1.95 59.62 -44.06
C SER A 638 1.57 58.36 -44.83
N GLY A 639 1.16 58.52 -46.09
CA GLY A 639 0.72 57.41 -46.93
C GLY A 639 1.87 56.70 -47.63
N THR A 640 1.92 55.37 -47.51
CA THR A 640 2.55 54.47 -48.47
C THR A 640 1.62 53.28 -48.73
N ASN A 641 1.47 52.90 -49.99
CA ASN A 641 0.48 51.93 -50.45
C ASN A 641 1.06 50.49 -50.30
N PRO A 642 0.45 49.56 -49.55
CA PRO A 642 1.02 48.21 -49.33
C PRO A 642 0.93 47.25 -50.54
N ALA A 643 0.49 47.72 -51.71
CA ALA A 643 0.10 46.88 -52.85
C ALA A 643 1.27 46.38 -53.73
N GLU A 644 2.53 46.65 -53.37
CA GLU A 644 3.72 46.31 -54.18
C GLU A 644 4.75 45.45 -53.44
N ASP A 645 4.36 44.70 -52.41
CA ASP A 645 5.21 43.62 -51.85
C ASP A 645 5.15 42.37 -52.77
N PRO A 646 6.27 41.93 -53.39
CA PRO A 646 6.30 40.72 -54.21
C PRO A 646 5.99 39.45 -53.40
N PHE A 647 6.32 39.44 -52.11
CA PHE A 647 6.19 38.26 -51.24
C PHE A 647 4.72 37.86 -51.03
N LEU A 648 3.84 38.85 -50.86
CA LEU A 648 2.39 38.63 -50.71
C LEU A 648 1.70 38.17 -52.00
N ARG A 649 2.31 38.44 -53.18
CA ARG A 649 1.79 37.96 -54.47
C ARG A 649 2.00 36.46 -54.68
N ASP A 650 3.18 35.95 -54.33
CA ASP A 650 3.48 34.52 -54.48
C ASP A 650 2.68 33.67 -53.47
N GLU A 651 2.44 34.17 -52.26
CA GLU A 651 1.62 33.50 -51.26
C GLU A 651 0.13 33.43 -51.68
N ALA A 652 -0.42 34.52 -52.23
CA ALA A 652 -1.78 34.54 -52.78
C ALA A 652 -1.96 33.65 -54.03
N ALA A 653 -0.92 33.56 -54.88
CA ALA A 653 -0.90 32.63 -56.01
C ALA A 653 -0.90 31.16 -55.56
N GLY A 654 -0.14 30.83 -54.51
CA GLY A 654 -0.12 29.50 -53.89
C GLY A 654 -1.47 29.07 -53.30
N LEU A 655 -2.19 30.00 -52.65
CA LEU A 655 -3.55 29.77 -52.16
C LEU A 655 -4.55 29.53 -53.30
N SER A 656 -4.46 30.29 -54.40
CA SER A 656 -5.32 30.14 -55.58
C SER A 656 -5.05 28.86 -56.39
N TYR A 657 -3.93 28.18 -56.17
CA TYR A 657 -3.67 26.84 -56.71
C TYR A 657 -4.28 25.75 -55.82
N LYS A 658 -4.14 25.88 -54.49
CA LYS A 658 -4.72 24.94 -53.52
C LYS A 658 -6.25 24.93 -53.57
N LEU A 659 -6.91 26.09 -53.65
CA LEU A 659 -8.38 26.16 -53.77
C LEU A 659 -8.92 25.41 -55.00
N ARG A 660 -8.25 25.53 -56.17
CA ARG A 660 -8.64 24.78 -57.38
C ARG A 660 -8.43 23.27 -57.28
N SER A 661 -7.59 22.79 -56.37
CA SER A 661 -7.49 21.35 -56.07
C SER A 661 -8.60 20.84 -55.16
N VAL A 662 -9.27 21.72 -54.40
CA VAL A 662 -10.43 21.38 -53.55
C VAL A 662 -11.70 21.28 -54.41
N ASP A 663 -11.93 22.23 -55.31
CA ASP A 663 -13.09 22.19 -56.24
C ASP A 663 -13.09 20.91 -57.11
N ALA A 664 -11.90 20.44 -57.52
CA ALA A 664 -11.74 19.20 -58.26
C ALA A 664 -12.02 17.94 -57.42
N ALA A 665 -11.77 17.99 -56.11
CA ALA A 665 -12.05 16.90 -55.18
C ALA A 665 -13.56 16.81 -54.86
N GLU A 666 -14.25 17.94 -54.67
CA GLU A 666 -15.70 17.96 -54.48
C GLU A 666 -16.45 17.34 -55.68
N GLY A 667 -15.99 17.61 -56.91
CA GLY A 667 -16.53 16.99 -58.12
C GLY A 667 -16.45 15.46 -58.14
N GLN A 668 -15.36 14.87 -57.63
CA GLN A 668 -15.24 13.41 -57.49
C GLN A 668 -16.10 12.84 -56.36
N VAL A 669 -16.20 13.55 -55.22
CA VAL A 669 -17.04 13.13 -54.09
C VAL A 669 -18.52 13.05 -54.50
N VAL A 670 -19.01 14.02 -55.29
CA VAL A 670 -20.38 14.00 -55.82
C VAL A 670 -20.62 12.81 -56.76
N TYR A 671 -19.66 12.50 -57.64
CA TYR A 671 -19.76 11.36 -58.56
C TYR A 671 -19.84 10.01 -57.83
N TYR A 672 -18.99 9.78 -56.83
CA TYR A 672 -19.01 8.53 -56.05
C TYR A 672 -20.23 8.43 -55.13
N ARG A 673 -20.72 9.54 -54.56
CA ARG A 673 -21.96 9.58 -53.76
C ARG A 673 -23.15 9.06 -54.55
N ASP A 674 -23.30 9.48 -55.80
CA ASP A 674 -24.49 9.18 -56.59
C ASP A 674 -24.48 7.72 -57.11
N ILE A 675 -23.31 7.16 -57.44
CA ILE A 675 -23.15 5.72 -57.72
C ILE A 675 -23.44 4.88 -56.46
N PHE A 676 -22.86 5.26 -55.32
CA PHE A 676 -23.04 4.53 -54.05
C PHE A 676 -24.50 4.54 -53.59
N LYS A 677 -25.24 5.61 -53.90
CA LYS A 677 -26.69 5.70 -53.65
C LYS A 677 -27.47 4.70 -54.51
N GLN A 678 -27.19 4.62 -55.80
CA GLN A 678 -27.86 3.69 -56.72
C GLN A 678 -27.62 2.22 -56.31
N GLU A 679 -26.37 1.87 -55.97
CA GLU A 679 -26.02 0.50 -55.55
C GLU A 679 -26.54 0.16 -54.14
N ALA A 680 -26.74 1.16 -53.27
CA ALA A 680 -27.39 0.98 -51.97
C ALA A 680 -28.91 0.75 -52.09
N GLU A 681 -29.59 1.43 -53.02
CA GLU A 681 -31.03 1.26 -53.27
C GLU A 681 -31.33 -0.15 -53.83
N GLU A 682 -30.54 -0.63 -54.79
CA GLU A 682 -30.68 -1.97 -55.40
C GLU A 682 -30.45 -3.11 -54.39
N ARG A 683 -29.53 -2.91 -53.43
CA ARG A 683 -29.28 -3.86 -52.32
C ARG A 683 -30.31 -3.74 -51.19
N LEU A 684 -30.92 -2.56 -50.98
CA LEU A 684 -31.99 -2.39 -49.98
C LEU A 684 -33.24 -3.21 -50.35
N ASP A 685 -33.61 -3.24 -51.62
CA ASP A 685 -34.74 -4.03 -52.12
C ASP A 685 -34.48 -5.55 -52.03
N THR A 686 -33.21 -5.96 -52.12
CA THR A 686 -32.82 -7.35 -51.82
C THR A 686 -33.05 -7.68 -50.34
N VAL A 687 -32.65 -6.80 -49.40
CA VAL A 687 -32.83 -7.01 -47.95
C VAL A 687 -34.30 -6.95 -47.53
N ARG A 688 -35.10 -6.04 -48.11
CA ARG A 688 -36.56 -5.95 -47.87
C ARG A 688 -37.32 -7.26 -48.15
N SER A 689 -36.76 -8.14 -48.98
CA SER A 689 -37.38 -9.44 -49.31
C SER A 689 -37.22 -10.51 -48.22
N SER A 690 -36.39 -10.29 -47.18
CA SER A 690 -36.07 -11.33 -46.20
C SER A 690 -35.96 -10.84 -44.75
N VAL A 691 -36.71 -11.51 -43.87
CA VAL A 691 -36.76 -11.42 -42.39
C VAL A 691 -37.69 -10.35 -41.80
N SER A 692 -38.70 -10.83 -41.06
CA SER A 692 -39.71 -10.09 -40.28
C SER A 692 -39.20 -9.85 -38.84
N PRO A 693 -40.05 -9.72 -37.81
CA PRO A 693 -40.61 -8.47 -37.27
C PRO A 693 -39.58 -7.39 -36.86
N MET A 694 -38.28 -7.72 -36.76
CA MET A 694 -37.23 -6.77 -36.39
C MET A 694 -37.05 -5.68 -37.45
N ALA A 695 -37.25 -6.02 -38.74
CA ALA A 695 -37.35 -5.05 -39.81
C ALA A 695 -38.46 -4.01 -39.55
N ASN A 696 -39.64 -4.44 -39.10
CA ASN A 696 -40.77 -3.53 -38.85
C ASN A 696 -40.51 -2.58 -37.66
N ALA A 697 -39.79 -3.02 -36.63
CA ALA A 697 -39.42 -2.17 -35.50
C ALA A 697 -38.37 -1.12 -35.89
N VAL A 698 -37.38 -1.51 -36.69
CA VAL A 698 -36.36 -0.60 -37.24
C VAL A 698 -36.98 0.38 -38.24
N ASP A 699 -37.86 -0.09 -39.13
CA ASP A 699 -38.57 0.75 -40.11
C ASP A 699 -39.51 1.75 -39.42
N ALA A 700 -40.24 1.36 -38.37
CA ALA A 700 -41.04 2.28 -37.55
C ALA A 700 -40.22 3.41 -36.90
N VAL A 701 -38.98 3.13 -36.46
CA VAL A 701 -38.09 4.17 -35.93
C VAL A 701 -37.50 5.03 -37.05
N LEU A 702 -37.04 4.44 -38.15
CA LEU A 702 -36.40 5.16 -39.26
C LEU A 702 -37.37 6.03 -40.08
N THR A 703 -38.64 5.63 -40.15
CA THR A 703 -39.75 6.40 -40.77
C THR A 703 -40.32 7.49 -39.85
N SER A 704 -39.95 7.52 -38.56
CA SER A 704 -40.37 8.59 -37.67
C SER A 704 -39.59 9.89 -37.97
N ASP A 705 -40.29 11.01 -38.09
CA ASP A 705 -39.70 12.34 -38.35
C ASP A 705 -39.23 12.97 -37.03
N THR A 706 -38.35 12.26 -36.33
CA THR A 706 -37.86 12.61 -34.99
C THR A 706 -36.36 12.82 -34.99
N ALA A 707 -35.88 13.76 -34.17
CA ALA A 707 -34.45 13.98 -33.96
C ALA A 707 -33.70 12.75 -33.39
N GLN A 708 -34.43 11.74 -32.90
CA GLN A 708 -33.89 10.45 -32.47
C GLN A 708 -33.66 9.51 -33.67
N ALA A 709 -34.57 9.49 -34.65
CA ALA A 709 -34.39 8.76 -35.90
C ALA A 709 -33.17 9.27 -36.68
N ASP A 710 -32.97 10.58 -36.75
CA ASP A 710 -31.82 11.17 -37.46
C ASP A 710 -30.48 10.89 -36.76
N LYS A 711 -30.46 10.87 -35.42
CA LYS A 711 -29.29 10.40 -34.66
C LYS A 711 -28.98 8.92 -34.93
N LEU A 712 -30.01 8.07 -34.98
CA LEU A 712 -29.82 6.64 -35.26
C LEU A 712 -29.34 6.41 -36.70
N LYS A 713 -29.89 7.14 -37.69
CA LYS A 713 -29.42 7.15 -39.08
C LYS A 713 -27.92 7.51 -39.15
N ASN A 714 -27.49 8.55 -38.43
CA ASN A 714 -26.09 8.97 -38.38
C ASN A 714 -25.17 7.92 -37.74
N LEU A 715 -25.58 7.28 -36.64
CA LEU A 715 -24.80 6.20 -36.00
C LEU A 715 -24.64 4.97 -36.91
N ILE A 716 -25.71 4.59 -37.63
CA ILE A 716 -25.66 3.48 -38.61
C ILE A 716 -24.69 3.82 -39.77
N VAL A 717 -24.67 5.08 -40.23
CA VAL A 717 -23.71 5.53 -41.25
C VAL A 717 -22.28 5.46 -40.72
N ILE A 718 -22.01 5.94 -39.50
CA ILE A 718 -20.67 5.91 -38.86
C ILE A 718 -20.14 4.48 -38.73
N GLU A 719 -20.94 3.54 -38.18
CA GLU A 719 -20.51 2.15 -38.01
C GLU A 719 -20.34 1.42 -39.35
N LYS A 720 -21.18 1.71 -40.35
CA LYS A 720 -21.02 1.17 -41.72
C LYS A 720 -19.72 1.68 -42.36
N THR A 721 -19.41 2.97 -42.21
CA THR A 721 -18.15 3.57 -42.67
C THR A 721 -16.95 2.91 -41.98
N ARG A 722 -16.98 2.75 -40.65
CA ARG A 722 -15.93 2.04 -39.88
C ARG A 722 -15.67 0.63 -40.40
N ARG A 723 -16.72 -0.16 -40.68
CA ARG A 723 -16.56 -1.53 -41.23
C ARG A 723 -16.01 -1.54 -42.65
N GLN A 724 -16.40 -0.58 -43.49
CA GLN A 724 -15.84 -0.44 -44.84
C GLN A 724 -14.35 -0.04 -44.79
N MET A 725 -13.98 0.88 -43.89
CA MET A 725 -12.58 1.28 -43.67
C MET A 725 -11.72 0.09 -43.18
N ALA A 726 -12.24 -0.73 -42.28
CA ALA A 726 -11.57 -1.94 -41.78
C ALA A 726 -11.36 -3.01 -42.86
N ALA A 727 -12.22 -3.08 -43.87
CA ALA A 727 -12.10 -4.04 -44.97
C ALA A 727 -11.04 -3.67 -46.02
N THR A 728 -10.57 -2.40 -46.04
CA THR A 728 -9.58 -1.88 -46.99
C THR A 728 -8.16 -1.73 -46.40
N ALA A 729 -7.83 -2.48 -45.34
CA ALA A 729 -6.70 -2.22 -44.44
C ALA A 729 -5.26 -2.38 -45.01
N ASP A 730 -5.07 -2.64 -46.30
CA ASP A 730 -3.79 -3.04 -46.89
C ASP A 730 -2.84 -1.89 -47.27
N THR A 731 -3.24 -0.62 -47.07
CA THR A 731 -2.36 0.55 -47.28
C THR A 731 -2.50 1.62 -46.17
N ARG A 732 -1.83 1.39 -45.04
CA ARG A 732 -1.77 2.37 -43.93
C ARG A 732 -0.94 3.60 -44.31
N SER A 733 -1.57 4.77 -44.25
CA SER A 733 -0.96 6.10 -44.32
C SER A 733 -1.37 6.87 -43.05
N PRO A 734 -0.52 7.75 -42.48
CA PRO A 734 -0.83 8.46 -41.23
C PRO A 734 -2.09 9.35 -41.26
N VAL A 735 -2.66 9.63 -42.44
CA VAL A 735 -3.97 10.28 -42.58
C VAL A 735 -5.11 9.38 -42.06
N TRP A 736 -4.97 8.05 -42.16
CA TRP A 736 -5.94 7.08 -41.65
C TRP A 736 -6.02 7.07 -40.12
N ASP A 737 -4.89 7.22 -39.45
CA ASP A 737 -4.84 7.21 -37.98
C ASP A 737 -5.52 8.47 -37.40
N ASP A 738 -5.30 9.65 -38.01
CA ASP A 738 -5.99 10.90 -37.63
C ASP A 738 -7.50 10.85 -37.93
N LEU A 739 -7.91 10.30 -39.08
CA LEU A 739 -9.32 10.17 -39.43
C LEU A 739 -10.06 9.20 -38.48
N THR A 740 -9.42 8.08 -38.13
CA THR A 740 -9.98 7.09 -37.20
C THR A 740 -10.09 7.67 -35.80
N ALA A 741 -9.07 8.38 -35.31
CA ALA A 741 -9.08 9.04 -34.00
C ALA A 741 -10.20 10.10 -33.88
N ARG A 742 -10.48 10.85 -34.95
CA ARG A 742 -11.59 11.83 -34.99
C ARG A 742 -12.96 11.16 -34.99
N LEU A 743 -13.11 10.05 -35.71
CA LEU A 743 -14.33 9.23 -35.71
C LEU A 743 -14.61 8.63 -34.32
N ASP A 744 -13.59 8.09 -33.65
CA ASP A 744 -13.71 7.59 -32.27
C ASP A 744 -14.02 8.72 -31.28
N GLN A 745 -13.49 9.92 -31.48
CA GLN A 745 -13.79 11.10 -30.63
C GLN A 745 -15.25 11.57 -30.79
N GLU A 746 -15.77 11.66 -32.01
CA GLU A 746 -17.17 12.03 -32.27
C GLU A 746 -18.15 10.94 -31.79
N LEU A 747 -17.76 9.66 -31.88
CA LEU A 747 -18.53 8.55 -31.32
C LEU A 747 -18.62 8.66 -29.79
N GLN A 748 -17.48 8.87 -29.10
CA GLN A 748 -17.45 9.06 -27.65
C GLN A 748 -18.24 10.29 -27.20
N MET A 749 -18.20 11.39 -27.96
CA MET A 749 -19.03 12.58 -27.66
C MET A 749 -20.53 12.29 -27.86
N SER A 750 -20.89 11.51 -28.88
CA SER A 750 -22.27 11.11 -29.14
C SER A 750 -22.83 10.14 -28.08
N GLU A 751 -22.03 9.15 -27.66
CA GLU A 751 -22.37 8.21 -26.57
C GLU A 751 -22.52 8.92 -25.23
N ALA A 752 -21.61 9.85 -24.90
CA ALA A 752 -21.70 10.67 -23.70
C ALA A 752 -22.96 11.54 -23.64
N MET A 753 -23.47 12.00 -24.80
CA MET A 753 -24.73 12.73 -24.90
C MET A 753 -25.97 11.82 -24.91
N ALA A 754 -25.87 10.57 -25.38
CA ALA A 754 -26.97 9.61 -25.38
C ALA A 754 -27.34 9.14 -23.96
N HIS A 755 -26.35 8.99 -23.07
CA HIS A 755 -26.56 8.56 -21.68
C HIS A 755 -27.41 9.52 -20.80
N VAL A 756 -27.71 10.73 -21.27
CA VAL A 756 -28.46 11.74 -20.48
C VAL A 756 -29.98 11.58 -20.60
N ALA A 757 -30.51 10.83 -21.58
CA ALA A 757 -31.96 10.74 -21.82
C ALA A 757 -32.42 9.46 -22.54
N LEU A 758 -32.37 8.29 -21.88
CA LEU A 758 -32.96 7.03 -22.40
C LEU A 758 -33.84 6.28 -21.37
N PRO A 759 -34.94 5.62 -21.79
CA PRO A 759 -35.85 4.91 -20.88
C PRO A 759 -35.38 3.52 -20.42
N GLU A 760 -36.07 3.00 -19.40
CA GLU A 760 -35.80 1.76 -18.65
C GLU A 760 -35.50 0.51 -19.51
N TRP A 761 -36.20 0.32 -20.63
CA TRP A 761 -36.12 -0.90 -21.45
C TRP A 761 -34.78 -1.09 -22.19
N TYR A 762 -33.93 -0.07 -22.24
CA TYR A 762 -32.58 -0.20 -22.81
C TYR A 762 -31.61 -0.92 -21.83
N ARG A 763 -31.95 -1.05 -20.54
CA ARG A 763 -31.14 -1.80 -19.55
C ARG A 763 -31.26 -3.32 -19.68
N THR A 764 -32.27 -3.83 -20.38
CA THR A 764 -32.52 -5.27 -20.51
C THR A 764 -31.79 -5.94 -21.68
N SER A 765 -30.96 -5.22 -22.45
CA SER A 765 -30.12 -5.83 -23.50
C SER A 765 -28.79 -6.39 -23.00
N ASP A 766 -28.33 -5.97 -21.82
CA ASP A 766 -27.03 -6.40 -21.28
C ASP A 766 -27.04 -7.91 -20.97
N GLU A 767 -28.13 -8.43 -20.40
CA GLU A 767 -28.34 -9.87 -20.17
C GLU A 767 -28.31 -10.74 -21.45
N LEU A 768 -28.57 -10.13 -22.62
CA LEU A 768 -28.53 -10.83 -23.91
C LEU A 768 -27.09 -10.94 -24.44
N THR A 769 -26.24 -9.96 -24.12
CA THR A 769 -24.84 -9.93 -24.55
C THR A 769 -24.02 -10.92 -23.74
N ASP A 770 -24.22 -10.94 -22.42
CA ASP A 770 -23.50 -11.85 -21.50
C ASP A 770 -23.77 -13.33 -21.83
N LYS A 771 -25.03 -13.70 -22.10
CA LYS A 771 -25.41 -15.09 -22.46
C LYS A 771 -24.84 -15.58 -23.78
N VAL A 772 -24.51 -14.68 -24.72
CA VAL A 772 -23.87 -15.05 -25.99
C VAL A 772 -22.35 -15.24 -25.82
N LEU A 773 -21.73 -14.50 -24.90
CA LEU A 773 -20.32 -14.65 -24.56
C LEU A 773 -20.05 -15.92 -23.74
N ASP A 774 -20.91 -16.22 -22.75
CA ASP A 774 -20.81 -17.46 -21.95
C ASP A 774 -20.87 -18.74 -22.82
N GLU A 775 -21.72 -18.77 -23.84
CA GLU A 775 -21.86 -19.93 -24.73
C GLU A 775 -20.69 -20.04 -25.73
N LEU A 776 -20.03 -18.93 -26.09
CA LEU A 776 -18.80 -18.93 -26.88
C LEU A 776 -17.60 -19.43 -26.07
N ASP A 777 -17.43 -18.95 -24.84
CA ASP A 777 -16.39 -19.44 -23.92
C ASP A 777 -16.57 -20.94 -23.61
N ARG A 778 -17.81 -21.41 -23.51
CA ARG A 778 -18.17 -22.82 -23.32
C ARG A 778 -17.83 -23.70 -24.54
N LEU A 779 -17.85 -23.14 -25.75
CA LEU A 779 -17.49 -23.85 -26.99
C LEU A 779 -15.97 -23.91 -27.20
N ASP A 780 -15.23 -22.86 -26.84
CA ASP A 780 -13.76 -22.87 -26.85
C ASP A 780 -13.20 -23.86 -25.81
N ALA A 781 -13.80 -23.91 -24.61
CA ALA A 781 -13.43 -24.87 -23.56
C ALA A 781 -13.68 -26.34 -23.96
N ALA A 782 -14.57 -26.61 -24.92
CA ALA A 782 -14.85 -27.95 -25.41
C ALA A 782 -13.87 -28.44 -26.50
N HIS A 783 -12.91 -27.62 -26.93
CA HIS A 783 -12.05 -27.92 -28.09
C HIS A 783 -10.61 -28.36 -27.76
N ILE A 784 -10.23 -28.43 -26.47
CA ILE A 784 -8.90 -28.89 -26.03
C ILE A 784 -9.08 -30.13 -25.14
N ALA A 785 -8.71 -31.30 -25.66
CA ALA A 785 -8.88 -32.58 -24.97
C ALA A 785 -7.68 -32.96 -24.09
N THR A 786 -7.96 -33.69 -23.00
CA THR A 786 -7.08 -33.83 -21.83
C THR A 786 -5.96 -34.88 -21.95
N GLU A 787 -5.77 -35.52 -23.11
CA GLU A 787 -4.78 -36.60 -23.29
C GLU A 787 -3.34 -36.06 -23.49
N ASP A 788 -3.16 -34.94 -24.18
CA ASP A 788 -1.82 -34.38 -24.48
C ASP A 788 -1.08 -33.93 -23.21
N ALA A 789 -1.80 -33.43 -22.20
CA ALA A 789 -1.22 -32.95 -20.95
C ALA A 789 -0.48 -34.05 -20.16
N GLN A 790 -0.97 -35.29 -20.20
CA GLN A 790 -0.32 -36.42 -19.53
C GLN A 790 0.95 -36.86 -20.27
N LEU A 791 0.91 -36.86 -21.60
CA LEU A 791 2.02 -37.23 -22.47
C LEU A 791 3.17 -36.21 -22.37
N LEU A 792 2.83 -34.91 -22.28
CA LEU A 792 3.77 -33.82 -22.03
C LEU A 792 4.42 -33.88 -20.63
N LEU A 793 3.67 -34.24 -19.59
CA LEU A 793 4.21 -34.37 -18.23
C LEU A 793 5.14 -35.59 -18.08
N ALA A 794 4.81 -36.70 -18.74
CA ALA A 794 5.68 -37.86 -18.83
C ALA A 794 6.99 -37.53 -19.57
N ALA A 795 6.90 -36.90 -20.75
CA ALA A 795 8.06 -36.46 -21.52
C ALA A 795 8.95 -35.49 -20.71
N ALA A 796 8.39 -34.50 -20.02
CA ALA A 796 9.15 -33.58 -19.17
C ALA A 796 9.90 -34.28 -18.01
N THR A 797 9.36 -35.40 -17.51
CA THR A 797 9.98 -36.20 -16.46
C THR A 797 11.07 -37.12 -17.04
N GLU A 798 10.85 -37.72 -18.20
CA GLU A 798 11.83 -38.59 -18.88
C GLU A 798 13.03 -37.79 -19.44
N LEU A 799 12.79 -36.58 -19.93
CA LEU A 799 13.81 -35.60 -20.34
C LEU A 799 14.77 -35.22 -19.20
N ARG A 800 14.28 -35.24 -17.95
CA ARG A 800 15.06 -34.92 -16.74
C ARG A 800 16.00 -36.05 -16.33
N ASP A 801 15.63 -37.30 -16.58
CA ASP A 801 16.29 -38.48 -16.00
C ASP A 801 17.17 -39.29 -16.98
N THR A 802 17.17 -38.99 -18.29
CA THR A 802 17.83 -39.83 -19.33
C THR A 802 19.03 -39.20 -20.06
N ARG A 803 19.92 -40.05 -20.63
CA ARG A 803 21.17 -39.64 -21.29
C ARG A 803 20.98 -39.14 -22.72
N LYS A 804 20.88 -37.81 -22.88
CA LYS A 804 21.36 -36.94 -23.98
C LYS A 804 21.09 -37.23 -25.48
N LEU A 805 20.93 -38.46 -25.97
CA LEU A 805 20.83 -38.72 -27.42
C LEU A 805 19.39 -38.73 -27.96
N THR A 806 18.43 -39.28 -27.21
CA THR A 806 17.01 -39.29 -27.59
C THR A 806 16.38 -37.89 -27.46
N VAL A 807 16.75 -37.21 -26.37
CA VAL A 807 16.35 -35.84 -25.98
C VAL A 807 16.30 -34.86 -27.15
N SER A 808 17.31 -34.84 -28.03
CA SER A 808 17.39 -33.83 -29.08
C SER A 808 16.38 -33.97 -30.21
N GLN A 809 15.88 -35.18 -30.49
CA GLN A 809 14.83 -35.38 -31.49
C GLN A 809 13.45 -35.04 -30.90
N GLU A 810 13.22 -35.41 -29.65
CA GLU A 810 12.00 -35.09 -28.90
C GLU A 810 11.85 -33.59 -28.65
N VAL A 811 12.91 -32.92 -28.19
CA VAL A 811 12.94 -31.46 -27.98
C VAL A 811 12.68 -30.71 -29.29
N ALA A 812 13.20 -31.17 -30.43
CA ALA A 812 12.91 -30.56 -31.74
C ALA A 812 11.44 -30.76 -32.15
N SER A 813 10.90 -31.97 -31.97
CA SER A 813 9.50 -32.29 -32.25
C SER A 813 8.54 -31.44 -31.41
N LEU A 814 8.77 -31.34 -30.10
CA LEU A 814 7.99 -30.54 -29.17
C LEU A 814 8.11 -29.03 -29.46
N ARG A 815 9.32 -28.57 -29.83
CA ARG A 815 9.56 -27.18 -30.27
C ARG A 815 8.70 -26.82 -31.49
N ASP A 816 8.55 -27.74 -32.43
CA ASP A 816 7.84 -27.47 -33.68
C ASP A 816 6.32 -27.57 -33.52
N GLN A 817 5.84 -28.42 -32.60
CA GLN A 817 4.41 -28.62 -32.32
C GLN A 817 3.80 -27.55 -31.39
N LEU A 818 4.50 -27.14 -30.33
CA LEU A 818 3.94 -26.28 -29.28
C LEU A 818 4.06 -24.78 -29.61
N ARG A 819 3.13 -23.96 -29.08
CA ARG A 819 3.27 -22.50 -29.09
C ARG A 819 4.45 -22.06 -28.21
N PRO A 820 5.05 -20.87 -28.45
CA PRO A 820 6.17 -20.38 -27.63
C PRO A 820 5.90 -20.42 -26.13
N GLU A 821 4.70 -20.03 -25.71
CA GLU A 821 4.27 -19.98 -24.31
C GLU A 821 4.18 -21.37 -23.68
N GLU A 822 3.62 -22.35 -24.42
CA GLU A 822 3.47 -23.74 -23.98
C GLU A 822 4.84 -24.42 -23.88
N PHE A 823 5.72 -24.18 -24.85
CA PHE A 823 7.08 -24.70 -24.86
C PHE A 823 7.92 -24.08 -23.72
N ALA A 824 7.75 -22.78 -23.44
CA ALA A 824 8.37 -22.11 -22.30
C ALA A 824 7.95 -22.74 -20.96
N TRP A 825 6.65 -23.00 -20.77
CA TRP A 825 6.11 -23.66 -19.58
C TRP A 825 6.59 -25.10 -19.43
N LEU A 826 6.63 -25.87 -20.52
CA LEU A 826 7.15 -27.24 -20.54
C LEU A 826 8.63 -27.26 -20.15
N ALA A 827 9.43 -26.37 -20.74
CA ALA A 827 10.85 -26.25 -20.43
C ALA A 827 11.10 -25.83 -18.97
N ALA A 828 10.37 -24.84 -18.45
CA ALA A 828 10.46 -24.45 -17.04
C ALA A 828 10.16 -25.64 -16.10
N LYS A 829 9.14 -26.45 -16.42
CA LYS A 829 8.82 -27.68 -15.66
C LYS A 829 9.92 -28.75 -15.74
N ALA A 830 10.53 -28.95 -16.91
CA ALA A 830 11.62 -29.91 -17.09
C ALA A 830 12.95 -29.46 -16.43
N MET A 831 13.24 -28.14 -16.47
CA MET A 831 14.49 -27.58 -15.96
C MET A 831 14.50 -27.41 -14.44
N ILE A 832 13.37 -27.11 -13.79
CA ILE A 832 13.32 -26.73 -12.37
C ILE A 832 13.12 -27.94 -11.45
N THR A 833 14.09 -28.16 -10.56
CA THR A 833 13.99 -29.05 -9.41
C THR A 833 13.80 -28.24 -8.12
N VAL A 834 12.70 -28.51 -7.40
CA VAL A 834 12.48 -28.01 -6.04
C VAL A 834 12.46 -29.22 -5.09
N PRO A 835 13.45 -29.34 -4.18
CA PRO A 835 13.55 -30.44 -3.24
C PRO A 835 12.53 -30.29 -2.09
N PRO A 836 12.12 -31.39 -1.44
CA PRO A 836 11.07 -31.38 -0.42
C PRO A 836 11.44 -30.64 0.88
N GLU A 837 12.72 -30.35 1.12
CA GLU A 837 13.23 -29.63 2.29
C GLU A 837 13.04 -28.09 2.21
N VAL A 838 12.64 -27.57 1.04
CA VAL A 838 12.15 -26.18 0.88
C VAL A 838 10.87 -26.02 1.70
N ALA A 839 10.69 -24.89 2.39
CA ALA A 839 9.62 -24.70 3.37
C ALA A 839 8.21 -24.78 2.75
N ASN A 840 8.05 -24.30 1.51
CA ASN A 840 6.79 -24.30 0.77
C ASN A 840 6.99 -24.84 -0.67
N PRO A 841 7.29 -26.13 -0.85
CA PRO A 841 7.90 -26.65 -2.09
C PRO A 841 6.95 -26.60 -3.30
N ALA A 842 5.63 -26.56 -3.08
CA ALA A 842 4.64 -26.35 -4.15
C ALA A 842 4.62 -24.88 -4.63
N THR A 843 4.47 -23.93 -3.70
CA THR A 843 4.46 -22.48 -3.98
C THR A 843 5.78 -22.02 -4.59
N THR A 844 6.90 -22.44 -4.01
CA THR A 844 8.26 -22.16 -4.51
C THR A 844 8.46 -22.71 -5.93
N ARG A 845 7.96 -23.92 -6.23
CA ARG A 845 8.03 -24.48 -7.60
C ARG A 845 7.20 -23.67 -8.59
N HIS A 846 6.01 -23.24 -8.19
CA HIS A 846 5.13 -22.43 -9.02
C HIS A 846 5.76 -21.07 -9.35
N GLU A 847 6.26 -20.35 -8.33
CA GLU A 847 6.93 -19.06 -8.51
C GLU A 847 8.21 -19.19 -9.36
N ALA A 848 9.06 -20.18 -9.07
CA ALA A 848 10.27 -20.43 -9.87
C ALA A 848 9.95 -20.72 -11.34
N GLN A 849 8.88 -21.47 -11.62
CA GLN A 849 8.43 -21.73 -13.01
C GLN A 849 7.93 -20.46 -13.68
N HIS A 850 7.15 -19.63 -12.98
CA HIS A 850 6.71 -18.32 -13.47
C HIS A 850 7.89 -17.41 -13.82
N GLN A 851 8.88 -17.27 -12.93
CA GLN A 851 10.08 -16.47 -13.16
C GLN A 851 10.93 -17.02 -14.32
N ALA A 852 11.03 -18.34 -14.49
CA ALA A 852 11.74 -18.94 -15.61
C ALA A 852 11.03 -18.71 -16.95
N VAL A 853 9.70 -18.79 -17.01
CA VAL A 853 8.92 -18.59 -18.26
C VAL A 853 9.19 -17.21 -18.88
N LEU A 854 9.40 -16.15 -18.08
CA LEU A 854 9.81 -14.83 -18.58
C LEU A 854 11.06 -14.88 -19.48
N MET A 855 11.98 -15.79 -19.20
CA MET A 855 13.28 -15.92 -19.87
C MET A 855 13.26 -16.92 -21.03
N LEU A 856 12.27 -17.80 -21.11
CA LEU A 856 12.22 -18.96 -21.99
C LEU A 856 11.30 -18.74 -23.21
N GLN A 857 11.28 -17.53 -23.77
CA GLN A 857 10.32 -17.14 -24.79
C GLN A 857 10.68 -17.57 -26.21
N ASN A 858 11.95 -17.49 -26.58
CA ASN A 858 12.41 -17.95 -27.89
C ASN A 858 12.59 -19.47 -27.89
N LYS A 859 11.75 -20.17 -28.66
CA LYS A 859 11.76 -21.64 -28.77
C LYS A 859 13.13 -22.22 -29.16
N ASP A 860 13.92 -21.57 -30.01
CA ASP A 860 15.25 -22.05 -30.39
C ASP A 860 16.28 -21.87 -29.28
N VAL A 861 16.20 -20.77 -28.52
CA VAL A 861 17.03 -20.57 -27.31
C VAL A 861 16.70 -21.65 -26.28
N VAL A 862 15.42 -21.90 -26.02
CA VAL A 862 14.95 -22.94 -25.09
C VAL A 862 15.42 -24.33 -25.51
N SER A 863 15.26 -24.71 -26.78
CA SER A 863 15.74 -26.00 -27.28
C SER A 863 17.24 -26.19 -27.09
N LYS A 864 18.06 -25.15 -27.21
CA LYS A 864 19.50 -25.24 -26.91
C LYS A 864 19.77 -25.45 -25.42
N LEU A 865 19.07 -24.75 -24.53
CA LEU A 865 19.20 -24.93 -23.07
C LEU A 865 18.86 -26.38 -22.65
N LEU A 866 17.75 -26.92 -23.16
CA LEU A 866 17.33 -28.30 -22.93
C LEU A 866 18.36 -29.30 -23.49
N ASN A 867 18.82 -29.10 -24.73
CA ASN A 867 19.83 -29.97 -25.36
C ASN A 867 21.22 -29.91 -24.70
N ALA A 868 21.62 -28.75 -24.16
CA ALA A 868 22.81 -28.64 -23.35
C ALA A 868 22.68 -29.46 -22.05
N GLY A 869 21.46 -29.54 -21.51
CA GLY A 869 21.15 -30.10 -20.20
C GLY A 869 21.27 -29.05 -19.09
N VAL A 870 20.80 -27.83 -19.35
CA VAL A 870 20.70 -26.78 -18.33
C VAL A 870 19.55 -27.11 -17.37
N ARG A 871 19.80 -26.94 -16.07
CA ARG A 871 18.82 -27.16 -15.00
C ARG A 871 18.88 -26.06 -13.95
N VAL A 872 17.76 -25.87 -13.27
CA VAL A 872 17.59 -24.94 -12.15
C VAL A 872 17.32 -25.78 -10.90
N VAL A 873 18.06 -25.52 -9.81
CA VAL A 873 17.87 -26.16 -8.51
C VAL A 873 17.52 -25.09 -7.50
N ILE A 874 16.35 -25.20 -6.86
CA ILE A 874 15.99 -24.34 -5.74
C ILE A 874 16.54 -24.94 -4.45
N LEU A 875 17.20 -24.14 -3.62
CA LEU A 875 17.82 -24.56 -2.37
C LEU A 875 16.96 -24.13 -1.16
N PRO A 876 16.85 -24.97 -0.11
CA PRO A 876 16.33 -24.53 1.18
C PRO A 876 17.15 -23.36 1.73
N LYS A 877 16.51 -22.42 2.42
CA LYS A 877 17.12 -21.17 2.91
C LYS A 877 18.45 -21.35 3.65
N ILE A 878 18.58 -22.43 4.41
CA ILE A 878 19.74 -22.76 5.25
C ILE A 878 20.83 -23.59 4.56
N THR A 879 20.58 -24.12 3.36
CA THR A 879 21.54 -24.96 2.63
C THR A 879 22.49 -24.08 1.84
N PRO A 880 23.81 -24.03 2.16
CA PRO A 880 24.74 -23.19 1.42
C PRO A 880 24.86 -23.69 -0.03
N LEU A 881 25.03 -22.75 -0.96
CA LEU A 881 25.11 -23.04 -2.40
C LEU A 881 26.24 -24.03 -2.73
N THR A 882 27.33 -23.98 -1.97
CA THR A 882 28.49 -24.89 -2.02
C THR A 882 28.21 -26.32 -1.55
N ALA A 883 27.03 -26.62 -0.99
CA ALA A 883 26.60 -28.00 -0.70
C ALA A 883 26.23 -28.80 -1.97
N LEU A 884 25.93 -28.12 -3.09
CA LEU A 884 25.71 -28.78 -4.37
C LEU A 884 27.04 -29.30 -4.94
N PRO A 885 27.11 -30.54 -5.46
CA PRO A 885 28.34 -31.12 -6.00
C PRO A 885 29.05 -30.23 -7.03
N GLU A 886 28.29 -29.53 -7.86
CA GLU A 886 28.79 -28.65 -8.92
C GLU A 886 29.51 -27.41 -8.37
N PHE A 887 29.10 -26.92 -7.20
CA PHE A 887 29.66 -25.75 -6.53
C PHE A 887 30.58 -26.10 -5.36
N SER A 888 30.71 -27.39 -5.01
CA SER A 888 31.53 -27.88 -3.88
C SER A 888 33.00 -27.44 -3.93
N HIS A 889 33.55 -27.23 -5.12
CA HIS A 889 34.92 -26.74 -5.33
C HIS A 889 35.12 -25.27 -4.92
N LEU A 890 34.05 -24.54 -4.63
CA LEU A 890 34.05 -23.15 -4.17
C LEU A 890 33.88 -23.02 -2.64
N ALA A 891 33.63 -24.13 -1.93
CA ALA A 891 33.44 -24.14 -0.48
C ALA A 891 34.62 -23.48 0.26
N GLY A 892 34.32 -22.53 1.16
CA GLY A 892 35.34 -21.78 1.90
C GLY A 892 36.17 -20.79 1.08
N THR A 893 35.86 -20.57 -0.21
CA THR A 893 36.50 -19.55 -1.05
C THR A 893 35.64 -18.28 -1.16
N ASN A 894 36.23 -17.20 -1.65
CA ASN A 894 35.54 -15.92 -1.87
C ASN A 894 35.22 -15.69 -3.35
N THR A 895 34.12 -14.98 -3.59
CA THR A 895 33.77 -14.34 -4.86
C THR A 895 34.71 -13.17 -5.16
N SER A 896 34.66 -12.64 -6.38
CA SER A 896 35.48 -11.50 -6.84
C SER A 896 35.23 -10.19 -6.06
N ASP A 897 34.07 -10.04 -5.42
CA ASP A 897 33.73 -8.90 -4.55
C ASP A 897 34.07 -9.13 -3.06
N GLY A 898 34.67 -10.28 -2.73
CA GLY A 898 35.14 -10.61 -1.38
C GLY A 898 34.12 -11.31 -0.48
N ARG A 899 32.86 -11.48 -0.89
CA ARG A 899 31.88 -12.30 -0.15
C ARG A 899 32.24 -13.78 -0.26
N ARG A 900 31.93 -14.60 0.75
CA ARG A 900 32.15 -16.06 0.68
C ARG A 900 31.18 -16.71 -0.30
N TRP A 901 31.62 -17.76 -0.99
CA TRP A 901 30.75 -18.58 -1.84
C TRP A 901 29.69 -19.36 -1.03
N ASP A 902 30.00 -19.71 0.22
CA ASP A 902 29.07 -20.38 1.13
C ASP A 902 27.84 -19.50 1.47
N ASP A 903 27.99 -18.17 1.39
CA ASP A 903 26.96 -17.18 1.72
C ASP A 903 26.15 -16.71 0.50
N GLN A 904 26.55 -17.09 -0.73
CA GLN A 904 25.84 -16.71 -1.95
C GLN A 904 24.46 -17.37 -2.02
N LYS A 905 23.48 -16.61 -2.54
CA LYS A 905 22.06 -17.01 -2.57
C LYS A 905 21.55 -17.38 -3.95
N ALA A 906 22.28 -16.96 -4.98
CA ALA A 906 22.06 -17.33 -6.36
C ALA A 906 23.43 -17.42 -7.05
N ALA A 907 23.57 -18.37 -7.97
CA ALA A 907 24.70 -18.47 -8.89
C ALA A 907 24.44 -19.49 -10.00
N MET A 908 25.18 -19.37 -11.10
CA MET A 908 25.32 -20.39 -12.11
C MET A 908 26.74 -20.98 -12.12
N THR A 909 26.86 -22.30 -12.28
CA THR A 909 28.12 -22.93 -12.71
C THR A 909 27.89 -24.05 -13.73
N GLY A 910 28.63 -23.98 -14.85
CA GLY A 910 28.54 -24.91 -15.96
C GLY A 910 27.13 -24.98 -16.57
N ARG A 911 26.28 -25.88 -16.07
CA ARG A 911 24.88 -26.06 -16.54
C ARG A 911 23.85 -26.07 -15.40
N THR A 912 24.28 -25.77 -14.17
CA THR A 912 23.39 -25.72 -13.01
C THR A 912 23.24 -24.26 -12.58
N VAL A 913 22.02 -23.76 -12.65
CA VAL A 913 21.58 -22.55 -11.95
C VAL A 913 21.08 -22.99 -10.57
N ALA A 914 21.55 -22.34 -9.51
CA ALA A 914 21.14 -22.59 -8.14
C ALA A 914 20.65 -21.29 -7.49
N VAL A 915 19.48 -21.32 -6.84
CA VAL A 915 18.86 -20.15 -6.20
C VAL A 915 18.18 -20.58 -4.89
N HIS A 916 18.33 -19.82 -3.81
CA HIS A 916 17.64 -20.10 -2.54
C HIS A 916 16.13 -19.79 -2.64
N GLU A 917 15.31 -20.50 -1.87
CA GLU A 917 13.85 -20.34 -1.85
C GLU A 917 13.37 -18.92 -1.48
N ASP A 918 14.18 -18.17 -0.74
CA ASP A 918 13.91 -16.78 -0.35
C ASP A 918 14.55 -15.75 -1.29
N HIS A 919 15.13 -16.20 -2.41
CA HIS A 919 15.81 -15.36 -3.41
C HIS A 919 15.35 -15.65 -4.85
N ILE A 920 14.16 -16.26 -5.04
CA ILE A 920 13.62 -16.67 -6.34
C ILE A 920 13.49 -15.48 -7.33
N SER A 921 13.35 -14.25 -6.82
CA SER A 921 13.38 -13.01 -7.62
C SER A 921 14.69 -12.81 -8.41
N GLN A 922 15.79 -13.46 -8.02
CA GLN A 922 17.07 -13.45 -8.73
C GLN A 922 17.14 -14.49 -9.85
N LEU A 923 16.21 -15.45 -9.93
CA LEU A 923 16.23 -16.53 -10.92
C LEU A 923 16.27 -16.05 -12.39
N PRO A 924 15.58 -14.96 -12.80
CA PRO A 924 15.71 -14.44 -14.16
C PRO A 924 17.12 -13.95 -14.50
N HIS A 925 17.87 -13.41 -13.53
CA HIS A 925 19.27 -13.02 -13.70
C HIS A 925 20.16 -14.26 -13.93
N GLU A 926 20.03 -15.30 -13.10
CA GLU A 926 20.81 -16.53 -13.26
C GLU A 926 20.49 -17.30 -14.55
N ILE A 927 19.22 -17.35 -14.96
CA ILE A 927 18.84 -17.95 -16.24
C ILE A 927 19.41 -17.15 -17.42
N ALA A 928 19.58 -15.83 -17.29
CA ALA A 928 20.23 -15.03 -18.34
C ALA A 928 21.72 -15.38 -18.50
N HIS A 929 22.44 -15.75 -17.45
CA HIS A 929 23.79 -16.33 -17.58
C HIS A 929 23.75 -17.64 -18.38
N ALA A 930 22.77 -18.52 -18.11
CA ALA A 930 22.63 -19.79 -18.81
C ALA A 930 22.24 -19.60 -20.29
N ILE A 931 21.39 -18.61 -20.59
CA ILE A 931 21.08 -18.17 -21.95
C ILE A 931 22.32 -17.64 -22.64
N HIS A 932 23.12 -16.80 -21.97
CA HIS A 932 24.35 -16.28 -22.57
C HIS A 932 25.31 -17.41 -22.95
N GLU A 933 25.59 -18.35 -22.05
CA GLU A 933 26.57 -19.41 -22.28
C GLU A 933 26.07 -20.50 -23.24
N HIS A 934 24.83 -20.98 -23.09
CA HIS A 934 24.32 -22.17 -23.82
C HIS A 934 23.18 -21.88 -24.81
N GLY A 935 22.50 -20.73 -24.72
CA GLY A 935 21.34 -20.39 -25.54
C GLY A 935 21.63 -19.46 -26.73
N LEU A 936 22.52 -18.49 -26.55
CA LEU A 936 22.94 -17.58 -27.62
C LEU A 936 23.73 -18.30 -28.72
N ASN A 937 23.75 -17.72 -29.92
CA ASN A 937 24.72 -18.10 -30.95
C ASN A 937 26.01 -17.26 -30.79
N GLU A 938 27.08 -17.64 -31.48
CA GLU A 938 28.37 -16.95 -31.40
C GLU A 938 28.27 -15.46 -31.76
N THR A 939 27.47 -15.10 -32.78
CA THR A 939 27.22 -13.70 -33.17
C THR A 939 26.62 -12.90 -32.01
N HIS A 940 25.57 -13.40 -31.37
CA HIS A 940 24.93 -12.73 -30.24
C HIS A 940 25.86 -12.61 -29.02
N GLN A 941 26.72 -13.60 -28.76
CA GLN A 941 27.75 -13.52 -27.71
C GLN A 941 28.83 -12.47 -28.03
N ILE A 942 29.16 -12.28 -29.31
CA ILE A 942 30.06 -11.21 -29.78
C ILE A 942 29.37 -9.85 -29.64
N ASP A 943 28.09 -9.72 -30.01
CA ASP A 943 27.32 -8.47 -29.89
C ASP A 943 27.24 -8.01 -28.43
N VAL A 944 26.95 -8.91 -27.49
CA VAL A 944 27.00 -8.65 -26.04
C VAL A 944 28.36 -8.08 -25.62
N GLY A 945 29.46 -8.73 -26.02
CA GLY A 945 30.82 -8.29 -25.69
C GLY A 945 31.19 -6.94 -26.32
N THR A 946 30.76 -6.70 -27.55
CA THR A 946 30.98 -5.45 -28.28
C THR A 946 30.22 -4.30 -27.62
N HIS A 947 28.93 -4.47 -27.31
CA HIS A 947 28.13 -3.42 -26.67
C HIS A 947 28.57 -3.15 -25.23
N PHE A 948 28.91 -4.18 -24.45
CA PHE A 948 29.54 -4.00 -23.13
C PHE A 948 30.82 -3.15 -23.22
N SER A 949 31.71 -3.48 -24.17
CA SER A 949 32.98 -2.76 -24.36
C SER A 949 32.76 -1.31 -24.82
N GLN A 950 31.81 -1.06 -25.71
CA GLN A 950 31.40 0.29 -26.11
C GLN A 950 30.84 1.11 -24.93
N ARG A 951 30.13 0.43 -24.02
CA ARG A 951 29.49 1.06 -22.86
C ARG A 951 30.47 1.37 -21.74
N LEU A 952 31.46 0.51 -21.51
CA LEU A 952 32.53 0.73 -20.52
C LEU A 952 33.36 1.98 -20.84
N ASN A 953 33.47 2.35 -22.12
CA ASN A 953 34.13 3.56 -22.60
C ASN A 953 33.27 4.84 -22.50
N GLN A 954 32.07 4.78 -21.91
CA GLN A 954 31.18 5.92 -21.70
C GLN A 954 31.06 6.20 -20.19
N PRO A 955 31.71 7.24 -19.64
CA PRO A 955 31.72 7.50 -18.19
C PRO A 955 30.33 7.61 -17.57
N ASP A 956 29.41 8.28 -18.27
CA ASP A 956 28.04 8.56 -17.83
C ASP A 956 27.01 7.56 -18.38
N ALA A 957 27.46 6.42 -18.90
CA ALA A 957 26.56 5.36 -19.35
C ALA A 957 25.62 4.93 -18.20
N PRO A 958 24.29 4.88 -18.42
CA PRO A 958 23.37 4.28 -17.47
C PRO A 958 23.43 2.76 -17.58
N TRP A 959 23.61 2.10 -16.42
CA TRP A 959 23.70 0.65 -16.26
C TRP A 959 22.46 0.11 -15.53
N PRO A 960 22.01 -1.11 -15.84
CA PRO A 960 20.80 -1.68 -15.23
C PRO A 960 20.93 -1.88 -13.72
N GLY A 961 22.13 -2.13 -13.20
CA GLY A 961 22.45 -2.15 -11.77
C GLY A 961 23.95 -2.11 -11.52
N ASN A 962 24.36 -2.15 -10.24
CA ASN A 962 25.75 -1.88 -9.83
C ASN A 962 26.75 -2.94 -10.32
N TYR A 963 26.36 -4.21 -10.35
CA TYR A 963 27.22 -5.30 -10.85
C TYR A 963 27.32 -5.35 -12.37
N ALA A 964 26.39 -4.72 -13.11
CA ALA A 964 26.40 -4.75 -14.58
C ALA A 964 27.68 -4.17 -15.23
N LYS A 965 28.52 -3.46 -14.47
CA LYS A 965 29.81 -2.92 -14.90
C LYS A 965 30.99 -3.90 -14.80
N THR A 966 30.88 -5.00 -14.05
CA THR A 966 32.05 -5.87 -13.75
C THR A 966 32.55 -6.57 -15.00
N ASP A 967 31.64 -7.13 -15.78
CA ASP A 967 31.92 -7.85 -17.02
C ASP A 967 30.66 -7.96 -17.92
N LYS A 968 30.87 -8.52 -19.12
CA LYS A 968 29.82 -8.66 -20.13
C LYS A 968 28.71 -9.64 -19.77
N TYR A 969 28.98 -10.63 -18.91
CA TYR A 969 28.00 -11.65 -18.50
C TYR A 969 27.03 -11.01 -17.51
N GLU A 970 27.56 -10.35 -16.48
CA GLU A 970 26.80 -9.55 -15.50
C GLU A 970 25.99 -8.43 -16.20
N SER A 971 26.62 -7.74 -17.16
CA SER A 971 25.93 -6.73 -17.97
C SER A 971 24.73 -7.30 -18.73
N PHE A 972 24.87 -8.49 -19.33
CA PHE A 972 23.77 -9.15 -20.04
C PHE A 972 22.69 -9.66 -19.09
N ALA A 973 23.07 -10.26 -17.96
CA ALA A 973 22.14 -10.82 -17.00
C ALA A 973 21.28 -9.74 -16.32
N GLN A 974 21.91 -8.66 -15.84
CA GLN A 974 21.22 -7.48 -15.31
C GLN A 974 20.31 -6.81 -16.34
N LEU A 975 20.75 -6.70 -17.61
CA LEU A 975 19.96 -6.09 -18.69
C LEU A 975 18.77 -6.97 -19.11
N SER A 976 18.95 -8.29 -19.10
CA SER A 976 17.89 -9.26 -19.40
C SER A 976 16.82 -9.28 -18.32
N ALA A 977 17.23 -9.37 -17.04
CA ALA A 977 16.32 -9.22 -15.90
C ALA A 977 15.58 -7.87 -15.96
N THR A 978 16.27 -6.78 -16.32
CA THR A 978 15.69 -5.45 -16.52
C THR A 978 14.65 -5.43 -17.66
N TYR A 979 14.93 -6.11 -18.78
CA TYR A 979 14.05 -6.17 -19.92
C TYR A 979 12.74 -6.90 -19.61
N VAL A 980 12.82 -8.07 -18.96
CA VAL A 980 11.61 -8.79 -18.50
C VAL A 980 10.93 -8.12 -17.31
N GLY A 981 11.62 -7.21 -16.64
CA GLY A 981 11.11 -6.46 -15.51
C GLY A 981 11.21 -7.22 -14.18
N ALA A 982 12.25 -8.03 -14.00
CA ALA A 982 12.54 -8.79 -12.79
C ALA A 982 13.91 -8.43 -12.18
N ASN A 983 14.49 -7.27 -12.51
CA ASN A 983 15.73 -6.80 -11.89
C ASN A 983 15.46 -6.18 -10.51
N THR A 984 16.09 -6.75 -9.48
CA THR A 984 16.03 -6.29 -8.08
C THR A 984 16.99 -5.15 -7.76
N GLY A 985 17.98 -4.86 -8.63
CA GLY A 985 19.08 -3.95 -8.32
C GLY A 985 18.70 -2.46 -8.23
N HIS A 986 17.75 -1.98 -9.04
CA HIS A 986 17.18 -0.63 -8.97
C HIS A 986 15.82 -0.54 -9.69
N VAL A 987 14.76 -0.27 -8.93
CA VAL A 987 13.35 -0.19 -9.36
C VAL A 987 13.14 0.69 -10.61
N THR A 988 13.71 1.90 -10.61
CA THR A 988 13.56 2.87 -11.71
C THR A 988 14.18 2.41 -13.03
N ASN A 989 14.99 1.35 -12.99
CA ASN A 989 15.59 0.73 -14.16
C ASN A 989 14.79 -0.49 -14.68
N ASN A 990 13.75 -0.95 -13.99
CA ASN A 990 13.19 -2.29 -14.19
C ASN A 990 12.04 -2.36 -15.24
N SER A 991 12.33 -2.11 -16.52
CA SER A 991 11.33 -2.30 -17.61
C SER A 991 11.90 -2.45 -19.03
N THR A 992 11.12 -3.05 -19.93
CA THR A 992 11.32 -3.02 -21.40
C THR A 992 11.51 -1.59 -21.94
N LEU A 993 10.79 -0.60 -21.38
CA LEU A 993 10.90 0.81 -21.73
C LEU A 993 12.26 1.40 -21.34
N TRP A 994 12.80 1.02 -20.18
CA TRP A 994 14.13 1.44 -19.76
C TRP A 994 15.20 0.87 -20.69
N ALA A 995 15.17 -0.43 -20.96
CA ALA A 995 16.09 -1.08 -21.90
C ALA A 995 16.03 -0.42 -23.29
N LYS A 996 14.82 -0.20 -23.83
CA LYS A 996 14.60 0.52 -25.10
C LYS A 996 15.17 1.95 -25.09
N LYS A 997 15.09 2.67 -23.96
CA LYS A 997 15.54 4.07 -23.84
C LYS A 997 17.03 4.20 -23.58
N LYS A 998 17.63 3.24 -22.87
CA LYS A 998 19.00 3.33 -22.35
C LYS A 998 19.98 2.43 -23.10
N TRP A 999 19.54 1.29 -23.59
CA TRP A 999 20.32 0.31 -24.35
C TRP A 999 19.61 -0.05 -25.67
N PRO A 1000 19.21 0.94 -26.51
CA PRO A 1000 18.54 0.68 -27.79
C PRO A 1000 19.33 -0.25 -28.73
N GLU A 1001 20.65 -0.26 -28.62
CA GLU A 1001 21.58 -1.15 -29.34
C GLU A 1001 21.38 -2.63 -29.02
N MET A 1002 21.05 -2.96 -27.77
CA MET A 1002 20.76 -4.34 -27.33
C MET A 1002 19.30 -4.76 -27.58
N LEU A 1003 18.41 -3.82 -27.91
CA LEU A 1003 16.98 -4.10 -28.05
C LEU A 1003 16.64 -5.14 -29.14
N PRO A 1004 17.31 -5.23 -30.30
CA PRO A 1004 17.07 -6.29 -31.26
C PRO A 1004 17.34 -7.69 -30.68
N LEU A 1005 18.47 -7.86 -29.99
CA LEU A 1005 18.85 -9.11 -29.34
C LEU A 1005 17.88 -9.46 -28.19
N LEU A 1006 17.54 -8.50 -27.33
CA LEU A 1006 16.59 -8.73 -26.24
C LEU A 1006 15.19 -9.13 -26.77
N LYS A 1007 14.76 -8.57 -27.90
CA LYS A 1007 13.51 -8.96 -28.57
C LYS A 1007 13.57 -10.33 -29.22
N ASP A 1008 14.71 -10.70 -29.80
CA ASP A 1008 14.90 -12.03 -30.38
C ASP A 1008 14.84 -13.10 -29.28
N VAL A 1009 15.53 -12.89 -28.16
CA VAL A 1009 15.63 -13.86 -27.06
C VAL A 1009 14.35 -13.92 -26.21
N TYR A 1010 13.76 -12.77 -25.86
CA TYR A 1010 12.66 -12.66 -24.87
C TYR A 1010 11.32 -12.20 -25.46
N GLY A 1011 11.22 -12.02 -26.78
CA GLY A 1011 10.04 -11.45 -27.42
C GLY A 1011 9.86 -9.94 -27.19
N THR A 1012 8.81 -9.37 -27.78
CA THR A 1012 8.55 -7.92 -27.73
C THR A 1012 7.89 -7.44 -26.44
N ASN A 1013 7.23 -8.33 -25.70
CA ASN A 1013 6.62 -8.06 -24.41
C ASN A 1013 6.56 -9.34 -23.55
N PRO A 1014 7.70 -9.79 -22.97
CA PRO A 1014 7.76 -11.02 -22.16
C PRO A 1014 6.74 -11.05 -20.99
N ARG A 1015 6.37 -9.90 -20.44
CA ARG A 1015 5.37 -9.78 -19.38
C ARG A 1015 3.93 -10.09 -19.82
N ALA A 1016 3.61 -10.05 -21.12
CA ALA A 1016 2.25 -10.32 -21.61
C ALA A 1016 1.73 -11.72 -21.20
N ILE A 1017 2.65 -12.67 -21.01
CA ILE A 1017 2.32 -14.08 -20.79
C ILE A 1017 1.87 -14.37 -19.35
N HIS A 1018 2.19 -13.49 -18.38
CA HIS A 1018 1.55 -13.54 -17.06
C HIS A 1018 0.08 -13.09 -17.07
N ASN A 1019 -0.37 -12.40 -18.13
CA ASN A 1019 -1.76 -11.98 -18.27
C ASN A 1019 -2.63 -13.02 -18.99
N HIS A 1020 -2.02 -13.96 -19.71
CA HIS A 1020 -2.71 -15.16 -20.16
C HIS A 1020 -2.85 -16.11 -18.96
N LYS A 1021 -4.06 -16.66 -18.76
CA LYS A 1021 -4.27 -17.78 -17.82
C LYS A 1021 -3.27 -18.89 -18.18
N GLN A 1022 -2.75 -19.62 -17.19
CA GLN A 1022 -2.11 -20.92 -17.48
C GLN A 1022 -3.06 -21.72 -18.38
N PRO A 1023 -2.55 -22.46 -19.39
CA PRO A 1023 -3.36 -23.38 -20.17
C PRO A 1023 -4.15 -24.28 -19.21
N ALA A 1024 -5.47 -24.12 -19.22
CA ALA A 1024 -6.32 -24.57 -18.14
C ALA A 1024 -6.65 -26.07 -18.28
N ASP A 1025 -5.64 -26.93 -18.07
CA ASP A 1025 -5.81 -28.35 -17.69
C ASP A 1025 -4.46 -29.05 -17.41
N ILE A 1026 -3.79 -28.69 -16.31
CA ILE A 1026 -2.73 -29.54 -15.73
C ILE A 1026 -2.95 -29.63 -14.21
N THR A 1027 -3.88 -30.50 -13.82
CA THR A 1027 -4.24 -30.75 -12.41
C THR A 1027 -3.08 -31.39 -11.62
N PRO A 1028 -2.83 -30.96 -10.36
CA PRO A 1028 -1.90 -31.65 -9.47
C PRO A 1028 -2.46 -33.00 -9.01
N PHE A 1029 -1.62 -34.03 -8.99
CA PHE A 1029 -2.01 -35.37 -8.55
C PHE A 1029 -2.13 -35.44 -7.01
N ASN A 1030 -3.35 -35.48 -6.47
CA ASN A 1030 -3.61 -35.68 -5.05
C ASN A 1030 -3.40 -37.16 -4.64
N ALA A 1031 -2.18 -37.50 -4.25
CA ALA A 1031 -1.82 -38.82 -3.73
C ALA A 1031 -2.16 -39.01 -2.23
N ALA A 1032 -3.42 -38.80 -1.81
CA ALA A 1032 -3.94 -39.29 -0.52
C ALA A 1032 -5.47 -39.14 -0.39
N THR A 1033 -6.22 -40.22 -0.59
CA THR A 1033 -7.33 -40.67 0.32
C THR A 1033 -7.97 -41.94 -0.24
N GLY A 1034 -7.58 -43.11 0.28
CA GLY A 1034 -8.39 -44.32 0.13
C GLY A 1034 -9.58 -44.26 1.09
N GLN A 1035 -10.79 -44.04 0.57
CA GLN A 1035 -12.01 -44.10 1.38
C GLN A 1035 -12.30 -45.56 1.79
N ASN A 1036 -12.39 -45.81 3.11
CA ASN A 1036 -12.95 -47.03 3.67
C ASN A 1036 -14.28 -46.70 4.36
N THR A 1037 -15.40 -47.05 3.72
CA THR A 1037 -16.70 -47.16 4.40
C THR A 1037 -16.85 -48.57 5.00
N PRO A 1038 -17.46 -48.71 6.20
CA PRO A 1038 -17.53 -50.00 6.88
C PRO A 1038 -18.69 -50.86 6.35
N SER A 1039 -18.38 -52.05 5.83
CA SER A 1039 -19.37 -53.12 5.63
C SER A 1039 -18.97 -54.38 6.40
N LYS A 1040 -19.98 -55.12 6.88
CA LYS A 1040 -19.82 -56.22 7.83
C LYS A 1040 -19.52 -57.55 7.13
N SER A 1041 -18.79 -58.40 7.85
CA SER A 1041 -18.79 -59.87 7.76
C SER A 1041 -18.22 -60.55 6.50
N SER A 1042 -17.05 -61.20 6.65
CA SER A 1042 -16.95 -62.67 6.60
C SER A 1042 -15.58 -63.17 7.05
N ARG A 1043 -15.48 -64.45 7.44
CA ARG A 1043 -14.23 -65.13 7.82
C ARG A 1043 -13.51 -65.67 6.58
N HIS A 1044 -12.19 -65.63 6.55
CA HIS A 1044 -11.32 -66.83 6.50
C HIS A 1044 -9.82 -66.43 6.48
N ALA A 1045 -8.98 -67.32 6.99
CA ALA A 1045 -7.51 -67.24 6.99
C ALA A 1045 -6.97 -68.58 6.41
N PRO A 1046 -5.65 -68.87 6.35
CA PRO A 1046 -4.44 -68.02 6.30
C PRO A 1046 -3.45 -68.45 5.18
N ALA A 1047 -2.36 -67.71 4.95
CA ALA A 1047 -1.07 -68.28 4.46
C ALA A 1047 0.13 -67.38 4.80
N LYS A 1048 1.24 -67.99 5.25
CA LYS A 1048 2.55 -67.34 5.49
C LYS A 1048 3.51 -67.66 4.33
N ILE A 1049 4.38 -66.71 3.94
CA ILE A 1049 5.80 -66.98 3.59
C ILE A 1049 6.66 -65.82 4.15
N SER A 1050 7.87 -66.13 4.61
CA SER A 1050 8.76 -65.24 5.40
C SER A 1050 9.96 -64.69 4.61
N LEU A 1051 10.69 -63.71 5.17
CA LEU A 1051 12.17 -63.51 5.26
C LEU A 1051 12.49 -62.00 5.46
N PRO A 1052 13.70 -61.59 5.92
CA PRO A 1052 14.50 -62.08 7.05
C PRO A 1052 14.92 -60.95 8.04
N THR A 1053 15.30 -61.30 9.28
CA THR A 1053 15.86 -60.37 10.30
C THR A 1053 17.39 -60.30 10.24
N PRO A 1054 18.00 -59.17 10.65
CA PRO A 1054 18.96 -59.21 11.78
C PRO A 1054 18.97 -57.91 12.64
N PRO A 1055 19.76 -57.83 13.72
CA PRO A 1055 19.82 -58.73 14.88
C PRO A 1055 19.47 -58.00 16.20
N THR A 1056 19.31 -58.73 17.31
CA THR A 1056 19.01 -58.16 18.64
C THR A 1056 19.87 -58.80 19.73
N SER A 1057 20.44 -57.98 20.62
CA SER A 1057 21.20 -58.39 21.82
C SER A 1057 21.58 -57.13 22.62
N THR A 1058 21.42 -57.00 23.95
CA THR A 1058 20.82 -57.89 24.96
C THR A 1058 20.50 -57.06 26.22
N SER A 1059 19.57 -57.50 27.07
CA SER A 1059 19.43 -56.99 28.45
C SER A 1059 19.40 -58.15 29.44
N THR A 1060 20.26 -58.11 30.46
CA THR A 1060 20.27 -59.08 31.58
C THR A 1060 20.76 -58.40 32.88
N THR A 1061 19.82 -58.14 33.80
CA THR A 1061 19.76 -58.58 35.23
C THR A 1061 21.08 -58.67 36.03
N ILE A 1062 21.24 -58.11 37.26
CA ILE A 1062 20.88 -58.74 38.57
C ILE A 1062 21.22 -57.84 39.81
N ALA A 1063 20.49 -58.07 40.92
CA ALA A 1063 20.81 -57.86 42.36
C ALA A 1063 20.46 -56.54 43.11
N ALA A 1064 20.27 -56.69 44.42
CA ALA A 1064 19.66 -55.79 45.40
C ALA A 1064 20.46 -55.75 46.73
N VAL A 1065 20.05 -54.93 47.72
CA VAL A 1065 19.95 -55.27 49.18
C VAL A 1065 19.66 -54.02 50.09
N ALA A 1066 19.03 -54.27 51.25
CA ALA A 1066 18.97 -53.43 52.49
C ALA A 1066 17.89 -52.33 52.68
N THR A 1067 16.67 -52.78 53.01
CA THR A 1067 15.96 -52.58 54.29
C THR A 1067 16.41 -51.47 55.28
N MET A 1068 15.47 -50.61 55.71
CA MET A 1068 15.18 -50.40 57.15
C MET A 1068 13.74 -49.92 57.42
N ARG A 1069 13.29 -50.03 58.68
CA ARG A 1069 11.87 -50.03 59.12
C ARG A 1069 11.41 -48.74 59.81
N SER A 1070 10.07 -48.59 59.84
CA SER A 1070 9.18 -48.17 60.97
C SER A 1070 8.33 -46.96 60.59
N ALA A 1071 7.01 -47.04 60.33
CA ALA A 1071 5.88 -47.52 61.16
C ALA A 1071 5.61 -46.66 62.41
N SER A 1072 4.47 -45.95 62.47
CA SER A 1072 3.29 -46.38 63.25
C SER A 1072 2.14 -45.34 63.32
N THR A 1073 0.92 -45.81 63.03
CA THR A 1073 -0.40 -45.49 63.64
C THR A 1073 -0.97 -44.05 63.72
N ASN A 1074 -2.08 -43.87 62.98
CA ASN A 1074 -3.46 -43.60 63.44
C ASN A 1074 -3.74 -42.66 64.64
N ASN A 1075 -4.73 -41.76 64.47
CA ASN A 1075 -6.02 -41.91 65.15
C ASN A 1075 -7.15 -41.08 64.49
N ASP A 1076 -8.37 -41.60 64.62
CA ASP A 1076 -9.64 -41.06 64.09
C ASP A 1076 -10.31 -40.01 64.99
N ASP A 1077 -11.31 -39.33 64.39
CA ASP A 1077 -12.57 -38.81 64.96
C ASP A 1077 -12.60 -38.01 66.28
N SER A 1078 -13.21 -36.81 66.19
CA SER A 1078 -14.49 -36.57 66.91
C SER A 1078 -15.27 -35.33 66.41
N ASP A 1079 -16.57 -35.54 66.17
CA ASP A 1079 -17.61 -34.51 66.01
C ASP A 1079 -17.79 -33.62 67.26
N LYS A 1080 -18.18 -32.33 67.06
CA LYS A 1080 -19.49 -31.79 67.52
C LYS A 1080 -19.75 -30.29 67.26
N GLN A 1081 -20.84 -30.07 66.50
CA GLN A 1081 -21.85 -29.00 66.46
C GLN A 1081 -21.81 -27.70 67.31
N ALA A 1082 -22.36 -26.65 66.67
CA ALA A 1082 -23.05 -25.44 67.20
C ALA A 1082 -22.14 -24.32 67.75
N THR A 1083 -22.38 -23.02 67.50
CA THR A 1083 -23.67 -22.29 67.41
C THR A 1083 -23.67 -21.07 66.45
N THR A 1084 -24.87 -20.57 66.14
CA THR A 1084 -25.22 -19.33 65.41
C THR A 1084 -24.71 -18.01 65.98
N THR A 1085 -24.37 -17.06 65.11
CA THR A 1085 -24.53 -15.60 65.38
C THR A 1085 -24.73 -14.77 64.11
N THR A 1086 -25.57 -13.74 64.21
CA THR A 1086 -26.04 -12.83 63.14
C THR A 1086 -24.99 -11.76 62.79
N PRO A 1087 -24.86 -11.32 61.52
CA PRO A 1087 -23.95 -10.22 61.16
C PRO A 1087 -24.46 -8.87 61.66
N SER A 1088 -23.60 -8.11 62.33
CA SER A 1088 -23.86 -6.72 62.72
C SER A 1088 -23.18 -5.75 61.75
N GLN A 1089 -23.89 -4.68 61.38
CA GLN A 1089 -23.33 -3.58 60.60
C GLN A 1089 -22.22 -2.84 61.37
N PRO A 1090 -21.21 -2.30 60.68
CA PRO A 1090 -20.50 -1.11 61.12
C PRO A 1090 -21.00 0.13 60.36
N THR A 1091 -21.51 1.10 61.11
CA THR A 1091 -21.82 2.46 60.64
C THR A 1091 -20.55 3.22 60.26
N ASN A 1092 -20.53 3.82 59.06
CA ASN A 1092 -19.48 4.78 58.68
C ASN A 1092 -19.67 6.10 59.46
N ALA A 1093 -18.81 6.34 60.46
CA ALA A 1093 -18.70 7.61 61.14
C ALA A 1093 -17.74 8.54 60.40
N ILE A 1094 -18.23 9.72 60.00
CA ILE A 1094 -17.42 10.79 59.41
C ILE A 1094 -16.55 11.42 60.51
N SER A 1095 -15.27 11.67 60.23
CA SER A 1095 -14.45 12.60 61.01
C SER A 1095 -13.50 13.38 60.12
N THR A 1096 -13.84 14.65 59.91
CA THR A 1096 -13.02 15.64 59.23
C THR A 1096 -11.82 16.01 60.10
N ALA A 1097 -10.61 15.92 59.57
CA ALA A 1097 -9.40 16.41 60.22
C ALA A 1097 -8.61 17.32 59.28
N VAL A 1098 -8.95 18.61 59.30
CA VAL A 1098 -8.09 19.66 58.71
C VAL A 1098 -6.89 19.86 59.63
N ARG A 1099 -5.67 19.72 59.10
CA ARG A 1099 -4.47 20.24 59.79
C ARG A 1099 -3.44 20.76 58.80
N ALA A 1100 -3.32 22.08 58.75
CA ALA A 1100 -2.19 22.76 58.12
C ALA A 1100 -0.97 22.71 59.05
N SER A 1101 0.23 22.61 58.48
CA SER A 1101 1.48 23.12 59.07
C SER A 1101 2.64 23.11 58.06
N THR A 1102 2.93 24.30 57.53
CA THR A 1102 4.25 24.96 57.56
C THR A 1102 5.54 24.18 57.26
N MET A 1103 6.29 24.64 56.24
CA MET A 1103 7.76 24.66 56.32
C MET A 1103 8.39 25.97 55.81
N SER A 1104 9.13 26.58 56.74
CA SER A 1104 10.33 27.41 56.64
C SER A 1104 10.63 28.27 55.41
N THR A 1105 10.75 29.56 55.68
CA THR A 1105 11.60 30.52 54.96
C THR A 1105 13.07 30.08 54.89
N GLY A 1106 13.75 30.40 53.77
CA GLY A 1106 15.21 30.30 53.64
C GLY A 1106 15.72 31.32 52.60
N THR A 1107 16.39 32.38 53.07
CA THR A 1107 16.73 33.56 52.25
C THR A 1107 18.22 33.64 51.90
N ARG A 1108 18.56 33.61 50.61
CA ARG A 1108 19.78 34.11 49.91
C ARG A 1108 19.81 33.44 48.53
N GLY A 1109 20.15 34.07 47.41
CA GLY A 1109 20.70 35.41 47.20
C GLY A 1109 21.76 35.32 46.09
N GLY A 1110 21.47 35.85 44.90
CA GLY A 1110 22.34 35.79 43.73
C GLY A 1110 21.76 36.63 42.60
N ALA A 1111 22.56 37.49 41.98
CA ALA A 1111 22.10 38.55 41.09
C ALA A 1111 22.40 38.26 39.60
N HIS A 1112 21.73 39.02 38.73
CA HIS A 1112 22.09 39.35 37.33
C HIS A 1112 22.81 38.26 36.50
N ARG A 1113 22.20 37.81 35.40
CA ARG A 1113 22.08 38.67 34.21
C ARG A 1113 20.92 38.29 33.30
#